data_AF-A0A256HSZ0-F1
#
_entry.id   AF-A0A256HSZ0-F1
#
_cell.length_a   1.000
_cell.length_b   1.000
_cell.length_c   1.000
_cell.angle_alpha   90.00
_cell.angle_beta   90.00
_cell.angle_gamma   90.00
#
_symmetry.space_group_name_H-M   'P 1'
#
loop_
_entity.id
_entity.type
_entity.pdbx_description
1 polymer ?
#
loop_
_entity_poly.entity_id
_entity_poly.type
_entity_poly.pdbx_seq_one_letter_code
_entity_poly.pdbx_strand_id
1 'polypeptide(L)'
;MTRARFRAVFLAAIMVLSVIAMGAGFAGSAAADSSSVVVGTNGDYQSIQTAINDEGANTTITVQDGSYDDFVVDSDNVTIKSADGVTPTISGTSDVQSYPTTVGIDANHVTVSGLNIDAGQTGVYVVAGSSDVDISHNSIEVSPGDDTYGILTGDGQTDLTISENTFTTPDGEANNHVYVNGETAGSSSSDVSVTGNAFEGSVGYAVGVDATPARVTDNNFSAVTITQDRDVAIEVFSDPDPTISGNEGALVDIVPAEGNSDTNQIYAGIQAAVDNANPGDTVEVRPGNYNENVTVNTEDLWINGPNADTPGDSDNRGTEATVEGQIGLSADSVTLSGFTVSPSVEFTPDSPTAAAIFTNSNNTAIRNNIVTGVRGDATPTGSSFSVHGVQVFKQSPERATNITISNNLIQDIDNTGGDSWQNYGGAVGVKVQNQLDDVHVEYNTIQDIHSAGWTYAVASTPSSKSSVQPVNVVIEGNTMEGIGNGSEYDVFADATAAPYPGVGIGLDTAGGEVEDDPTADASEVTAVNNDLIGAPVGVQNKDLSATLNATSNWWGSANGPTVDTNAYNNDSQGAVASGNVEFTPWLNASIEDDAQSFAPVTNDTGGQFASIQAAIDAADENDTIEVESGVYNESVDIDTQNITLSGPNADTPYHGDRQPEAVINGPVVVSASGVEVAGFTLNSTQEAEGVVLADYGGSMDTATVANNTIRAQGENANGILVQGSPGPTERVVIAGNDIRSDDAAAVNVFGSAEHSSVVITDNILRSDPAGLRDVETLVFTNNVVEDTADGNVDLEAIGSGVIADNDFETYDSGAISINVYGSNSETVANVSIVRNNFNDTDGVGIDAEGSAERVFAPLNYWGEDGTPSVRGDALYDPVLTTPYEQADTDVESIRNYGSYIELDSDGEAVAVGFSAAPDGTASEIFSELDIEGNAFTYENGEGYEEVDADDTFSAGDVVVITNNGIDEDVVVPIDTAVESEAAQPTSVEVENGWNLVATGAANDVDEIPVALGGTGSITDSAVLQAQPEQPGAPNARFGAFDGTWLLVDGSGEIATGYAEDQSPSEYYEELLLTDGPTIDVEDDDN
;
A
#
# COMPACT_ATOMS: atom_id res chain seq x y z
N MET A 1 23.36 -20.16 -47.17
CA MET A 1 23.36 -20.28 -48.66
C MET A 1 24.15 -19.12 -49.26
N THR A 2 24.47 -19.11 -50.55
CA THR A 2 25.40 -18.13 -51.17
C THR A 2 24.72 -16.87 -51.72
N ARG A 3 25.45 -15.75 -51.71
CA ARG A 3 25.08 -14.47 -52.36
C ARG A 3 24.94 -14.63 -53.89
N ALA A 4 23.79 -15.09 -54.37
CA ALA A 4 23.53 -15.30 -55.80
C ALA A 4 22.05 -15.23 -56.24
N ARG A 5 21.10 -14.92 -55.34
CA ARG A 5 19.64 -15.01 -55.63
C ARG A 5 18.78 -13.83 -55.15
N PHE A 6 19.37 -12.66 -54.92
CA PHE A 6 18.65 -11.43 -54.54
C PHE A 6 18.64 -10.34 -55.63
N ARG A 7 19.07 -10.65 -56.86
CA ARG A 7 19.07 -9.74 -58.03
C ARG A 7 18.26 -10.30 -59.21
N ALA A 8 17.08 -10.88 -58.95
CA ALA A 8 16.32 -11.62 -59.96
C ALA A 8 14.78 -11.55 -59.83
N VAL A 9 14.24 -10.60 -59.05
CA VAL A 9 12.79 -10.43 -58.83
C VAL A 9 12.31 -8.99 -59.07
N PHE A 10 13.19 -7.99 -58.92
CA PHE A 10 12.84 -6.56 -58.92
C PHE A 10 12.72 -5.90 -60.32
N LEU A 11 12.37 -6.67 -61.36
CA LEU A 11 12.39 -6.22 -62.77
C LEU A 11 11.19 -6.76 -63.58
N ALA A 12 10.05 -6.97 -62.92
CA ALA A 12 8.86 -7.60 -63.51
C ALA A 12 7.52 -6.91 -63.20
N ALA A 13 7.54 -5.69 -62.65
CA ALA A 13 6.33 -4.91 -62.34
C ALA A 13 6.04 -3.80 -63.37
N ILE A 14 7.07 -3.09 -63.85
CA ILE A 14 6.95 -1.94 -64.76
C ILE A 14 6.81 -2.41 -66.23
N MET A 15 5.73 -3.12 -66.57
CA MET A 15 5.48 -3.52 -67.97
C MET A 15 4.02 -3.85 -68.36
N VAL A 16 3.00 -3.30 -67.68
CA VAL A 16 1.58 -3.51 -68.06
C VAL A 16 0.73 -2.23 -67.97
N LEU A 17 0.88 -1.31 -68.93
CA LEU A 17 -0.13 -0.26 -69.16
C LEU A 17 -0.13 0.38 -70.57
N SER A 18 0.02 -0.40 -71.66
CA SER A 18 0.03 0.19 -73.02
C SER A 18 -0.34 -0.72 -74.22
N VAL A 19 -1.24 -1.72 -74.09
CA VAL A 19 -1.64 -2.56 -75.26
C VAL A 19 -3.14 -2.94 -75.34
N ILE A 20 -4.03 -1.97 -75.64
CA ILE A 20 -5.26 -2.23 -76.45
C ILE A 20 -5.59 -1.01 -77.34
N ALA A 21 -4.89 -0.82 -78.47
CA ALA A 21 -5.29 0.14 -79.51
C ALA A 21 -4.69 -0.13 -80.91
N MET A 22 -4.99 -1.28 -81.54
CA MET A 22 -4.71 -1.48 -82.98
C MET A 22 -5.94 -2.00 -83.73
N GLY A 23 -6.52 -1.14 -84.57
CA GLY A 23 -7.87 -1.33 -85.13
C GLY A 23 -8.10 -0.81 -86.57
N ALA A 24 -7.03 -0.61 -87.35
CA ALA A 24 -7.01 -0.32 -88.80
C ALA A 24 -7.66 1.00 -89.31
N GLY A 25 -6.82 1.92 -89.80
CA GLY A 25 -7.22 3.08 -90.61
C GLY A 25 -6.02 3.74 -91.31
N PHE A 26 -5.85 3.50 -92.62
CA PHE A 26 -4.71 4.05 -93.37
C PHE A 26 -4.94 5.51 -93.83
N ALA A 27 -4.12 6.43 -93.33
CA ALA A 27 -3.70 7.65 -94.01
C ALA A 27 -2.28 8.00 -93.49
N GLY A 28 -1.32 8.28 -94.37
CA GLY A 28 0.09 8.37 -93.99
C GLY A 28 0.68 9.77 -94.05
N SER A 29 1.25 10.21 -92.95
CA SER A 29 2.44 11.08 -92.89
C SER A 29 3.63 10.24 -92.40
N ALA A 30 4.86 10.68 -92.64
CA ALA A 30 6.04 9.93 -92.23
C ALA A 30 6.23 10.01 -90.71
N ALA A 31 6.78 8.95 -90.11
CA ALA A 31 7.51 9.11 -88.85
C ALA A 31 8.74 9.98 -89.13
N ALA A 32 9.01 10.95 -88.24
CA ALA A 32 10.33 11.57 -88.19
C ALA A 32 11.34 10.49 -87.77
N ASP A 33 12.47 10.41 -88.48
CA ASP A 33 13.59 9.56 -88.10
C ASP A 33 14.37 10.38 -87.07
N SER A 34 14.17 10.10 -85.77
CA SER A 34 14.74 10.91 -84.69
C SER A 34 16.27 10.83 -84.74
N SER A 35 16.96 11.94 -84.99
CA SER A 35 18.42 11.93 -84.99
C SER A 35 18.94 11.87 -83.56
N SER A 36 20.11 11.28 -83.39
CA SER A 36 20.80 11.28 -82.11
C SER A 36 22.29 11.43 -82.32
N VAL A 37 22.86 12.40 -81.61
CA VAL A 37 24.20 12.93 -81.85
C VAL A 37 24.91 13.15 -80.53
N VAL A 38 26.23 13.07 -80.56
CA VAL A 38 27.07 13.22 -79.38
C VAL A 38 27.78 14.58 -79.41
N VAL A 39 27.66 15.35 -78.33
CA VAL A 39 28.45 16.57 -78.12
C VAL A 39 29.64 16.24 -77.23
N GLY A 40 30.85 16.67 -77.63
CA GLY A 40 32.05 16.58 -76.81
C GLY A 40 33.35 16.56 -77.61
N THR A 41 34.48 16.41 -76.91
CA THR A 41 35.84 16.46 -77.52
C THR A 41 36.03 15.45 -78.67
N ASN A 42 35.30 14.32 -78.66
CA ASN A 42 35.30 13.32 -79.74
C ASN A 42 33.88 12.99 -80.24
N GLY A 43 32.92 13.91 -80.02
CA GLY A 43 31.54 13.77 -80.51
C GLY A 43 31.40 14.13 -82.00
N ASP A 44 30.16 14.09 -82.47
CA ASP A 44 29.77 14.61 -83.77
C ASP A 44 29.86 16.16 -83.80
N TYR A 45 29.59 16.79 -82.66
CA TYR A 45 29.65 18.24 -82.43
C TYR A 45 30.53 18.60 -81.22
N GLN A 46 31.09 19.82 -81.20
CA GLN A 46 31.92 20.33 -80.09
C GLN A 46 31.20 21.29 -79.14
N SER A 47 30.03 21.84 -79.53
CA SER A 47 29.18 22.66 -78.66
C SER A 47 27.70 22.33 -78.85
N ILE A 48 26.92 22.50 -77.79
CA ILE A 48 25.50 22.12 -77.73
C ILE A 48 24.69 22.97 -78.73
N GLN A 49 24.88 24.29 -78.75
CA GLN A 49 24.19 25.17 -79.70
C GLN A 49 24.44 24.79 -81.17
N THR A 50 25.63 24.29 -81.53
CA THR A 50 25.88 23.87 -82.92
C THR A 50 25.10 22.60 -83.27
N ALA A 51 24.99 21.65 -82.34
CA ALA A 51 24.16 20.46 -82.52
C ALA A 51 22.66 20.81 -82.65
N ILE A 52 22.16 21.75 -81.83
CA ILE A 52 20.78 22.27 -81.94
C ILE A 52 20.57 22.90 -83.34
N ASN A 53 21.47 23.80 -83.75
CA ASN A 53 21.32 24.56 -84.99
C ASN A 53 21.41 23.71 -86.28
N ASP A 54 22.24 22.65 -86.28
CA ASP A 54 22.48 21.82 -87.48
C ASP A 54 21.52 20.62 -87.58
N GLU A 55 21.05 20.05 -86.46
CA GLU A 55 20.06 18.94 -86.44
C GLU A 55 18.61 19.44 -86.38
N GLY A 56 18.33 20.42 -85.52
CA GLY A 56 16.99 20.97 -85.29
C GLY A 56 16.04 20.02 -84.56
N ALA A 57 14.76 20.05 -84.95
CA ALA A 57 13.66 19.37 -84.27
C ALA A 57 13.65 17.83 -84.43
N ASN A 58 13.19 17.11 -83.40
CA ASN A 58 13.18 15.63 -83.29
C ASN A 58 14.56 15.00 -83.00
N THR A 59 15.35 15.61 -82.12
CA THR A 59 16.77 15.29 -81.90
C THR A 59 17.08 14.89 -80.45
N THR A 60 17.89 13.85 -80.22
CA THR A 60 18.47 13.52 -78.92
C THR A 60 19.97 13.79 -78.88
N ILE A 61 20.36 14.91 -78.27
CA ILE A 61 21.73 15.34 -78.05
C ILE A 61 22.24 14.71 -76.74
N THR A 62 23.33 13.92 -76.83
CA THR A 62 24.00 13.33 -75.65
C THR A 62 25.33 14.03 -75.40
N VAL A 63 25.47 14.68 -74.26
CA VAL A 63 26.61 15.55 -73.91
C VAL A 63 27.63 14.76 -73.08
N GLN A 64 28.87 14.68 -73.56
CA GLN A 64 29.99 14.05 -72.85
C GLN A 64 30.56 14.96 -71.76
N ASP A 65 31.32 14.37 -70.84
CA ASP A 65 32.12 15.07 -69.82
C ASP A 65 32.93 16.24 -70.43
N GLY A 66 32.90 17.39 -69.76
CA GLY A 66 33.46 18.64 -70.25
C GLY A 66 32.79 19.88 -69.66
N SER A 67 33.28 21.05 -70.07
CA SER A 67 32.68 22.36 -69.81
C SER A 67 32.29 22.97 -71.16
N TYR A 68 31.10 23.56 -71.21
CA TYR A 68 30.46 24.09 -72.41
C TYR A 68 29.90 25.50 -72.16
N ASP A 69 29.90 26.31 -73.22
CA ASP A 69 29.22 27.61 -73.23
C ASP A 69 27.68 27.43 -73.13
N ASP A 70 26.97 28.53 -72.83
CA ASP A 70 25.50 28.59 -72.79
C ASP A 70 24.81 28.23 -74.13
N PHE A 71 23.53 27.86 -74.08
CA PHE A 71 22.74 27.49 -75.25
C PHE A 71 21.24 27.78 -75.10
N VAL A 72 20.55 27.87 -76.24
CA VAL A 72 19.10 28.06 -76.37
C VAL A 72 18.53 26.99 -77.31
N VAL A 73 17.45 26.32 -76.88
CA VAL A 73 16.68 25.34 -77.65
C VAL A 73 15.55 26.05 -78.39
N ASP A 74 15.67 26.25 -79.70
CA ASP A 74 14.71 26.97 -80.56
C ASP A 74 13.91 26.05 -81.50
N SER A 75 13.93 24.74 -81.22
CA SER A 75 13.42 23.68 -82.09
C SER A 75 12.63 22.64 -81.30
N ASP A 76 11.41 22.32 -81.74
CA ASP A 76 10.50 21.39 -81.02
C ASP A 76 11.03 19.93 -80.97
N ASN A 77 10.61 19.16 -79.95
CA ASN A 77 10.96 17.74 -79.78
C ASN A 77 12.48 17.52 -79.68
N VAL A 78 13.13 18.15 -78.70
CA VAL A 78 14.59 18.09 -78.50
C VAL A 78 14.92 17.65 -77.08
N THR A 79 15.67 16.54 -76.97
CA THR A 79 16.21 16.02 -75.71
C THR A 79 17.70 16.35 -75.63
N ILE A 80 18.10 17.10 -74.62
CA ILE A 80 19.50 17.34 -74.25
C ILE A 80 19.76 16.62 -72.93
N LYS A 81 20.70 15.68 -72.94
CA LYS A 81 21.05 14.92 -71.74
C LYS A 81 22.53 14.65 -71.62
N SER A 82 23.02 14.40 -70.40
CA SER A 82 24.37 13.89 -70.20
C SER A 82 24.55 12.43 -70.68
N ALA A 83 25.80 12.00 -70.84
CA ALA A 83 26.16 10.61 -71.08
C ALA A 83 26.18 9.80 -69.77
N ASP A 84 26.00 8.48 -69.85
CA ASP A 84 25.95 7.57 -68.71
C ASP A 84 27.13 7.77 -67.72
N GLY A 85 26.84 8.35 -66.54
CA GLY A 85 27.79 8.50 -65.45
C GLY A 85 28.73 9.72 -65.54
N VAL A 86 28.36 10.78 -66.25
CA VAL A 86 29.08 12.07 -66.27
C VAL A 86 28.11 13.25 -66.10
N THR A 87 28.59 14.37 -65.58
CA THR A 87 27.83 15.59 -65.29
C THR A 87 28.50 16.79 -65.97
N PRO A 88 28.18 17.09 -67.24
CA PRO A 88 28.84 18.15 -68.00
C PRO A 88 28.46 19.53 -67.45
N THR A 89 29.46 20.41 -67.29
CA THR A 89 29.25 21.78 -66.81
C THR A 89 28.82 22.69 -67.95
N ILE A 90 27.68 23.36 -67.79
CA ILE A 90 27.22 24.46 -68.64
C ILE A 90 27.47 25.76 -67.88
N SER A 91 28.17 26.71 -68.50
CA SER A 91 28.55 27.98 -67.88
C SER A 91 28.58 29.06 -68.95
N GLY A 92 27.91 30.18 -68.72
CA GLY A 92 27.76 31.23 -69.72
C GLY A 92 26.48 32.04 -69.52
N THR A 93 26.17 32.94 -70.45
CA THR A 93 24.96 33.75 -70.39
C THR A 93 24.57 34.33 -71.76
N SER A 94 23.36 34.01 -72.22
CA SER A 94 22.72 34.63 -73.38
C SER A 94 21.40 35.33 -72.99
N ASP A 95 21.07 36.41 -73.71
CA ASP A 95 19.83 37.18 -73.50
C ASP A 95 18.62 36.45 -74.13
N VAL A 96 17.91 35.63 -73.35
CA VAL A 96 16.68 34.95 -73.80
C VAL A 96 15.47 35.82 -73.46
N GLN A 97 14.88 36.45 -74.47
CA GLN A 97 13.78 37.43 -74.33
C GLN A 97 14.05 38.58 -73.34
N SER A 98 15.32 38.94 -73.13
CA SER A 98 15.86 39.92 -72.16
C SER A 98 16.17 39.37 -70.75
N TYR A 99 16.05 38.06 -70.51
CA TYR A 99 16.55 37.39 -69.32
C TYR A 99 17.95 36.82 -69.57
N PRO A 100 18.99 37.23 -68.81
CA PRO A 100 20.32 36.66 -68.94
C PRO A 100 20.35 35.23 -68.38
N THR A 101 20.50 34.24 -69.28
CA THR A 101 20.21 32.83 -69.02
C THR A 101 21.37 31.92 -69.44
N THR A 102 21.62 30.84 -68.69
CA THR A 102 22.64 29.81 -69.02
C THR A 102 22.08 28.68 -69.90
N VAL A 103 20.80 28.31 -69.74
CA VAL A 103 20.05 27.38 -70.61
C VAL A 103 18.68 27.96 -70.99
N GLY A 104 18.48 28.34 -72.26
CA GLY A 104 17.21 28.83 -72.76
C GLY A 104 16.35 27.74 -73.42
N ILE A 105 15.03 27.81 -73.22
CA ILE A 105 14.03 26.97 -73.90
C ILE A 105 12.99 27.88 -74.58
N ASP A 106 12.98 27.90 -75.91
CA ASP A 106 12.08 28.67 -76.81
C ASP A 106 11.41 27.71 -77.81
N ALA A 107 10.93 26.57 -77.30
CA ALA A 107 10.41 25.44 -78.06
C ALA A 107 9.56 24.48 -77.19
N ASN A 108 8.81 23.58 -77.84
CA ASN A 108 7.91 22.62 -77.20
C ASN A 108 8.47 21.19 -77.23
N HIS A 109 8.02 20.30 -76.34
CA HIS A 109 8.47 18.91 -76.25
C HIS A 109 9.98 18.83 -75.98
N VAL A 110 10.46 19.58 -74.98
CA VAL A 110 11.89 19.76 -74.68
C VAL A 110 12.27 19.08 -73.38
N THR A 111 13.35 18.30 -73.40
CA THR A 111 13.94 17.67 -72.22
C THR A 111 15.36 18.20 -71.98
N VAL A 112 15.67 18.62 -70.75
CA VAL A 112 17.02 19.03 -70.32
C VAL A 112 17.40 18.24 -69.07
N SER A 113 18.42 17.39 -69.15
CA SER A 113 18.70 16.43 -68.07
C SER A 113 20.17 16.08 -67.80
N GLY A 114 20.50 15.86 -66.52
CA GLY A 114 21.81 15.36 -66.08
C GLY A 114 22.95 16.36 -66.19
N LEU A 115 22.66 17.65 -66.37
CA LEU A 115 23.64 18.72 -66.56
C LEU A 115 24.05 19.35 -65.21
N ASN A 116 25.23 19.97 -65.16
CA ASN A 116 25.64 20.84 -64.06
C ASN A 116 25.63 22.30 -64.55
N ILE A 117 24.67 23.11 -64.10
CA ILE A 117 24.43 24.47 -64.59
C ILE A 117 24.99 25.48 -63.59
N ASP A 118 26.02 26.22 -64.02
CA ASP A 118 26.62 27.37 -63.32
C ASP A 118 25.82 28.62 -63.70
N ALA A 119 24.83 28.99 -62.88
CA ALA A 119 23.84 30.01 -63.21
C ALA A 119 24.34 31.41 -62.85
N GLY A 120 24.79 32.16 -63.86
CA GLY A 120 25.28 33.54 -63.68
C GLY A 120 24.19 34.56 -63.34
N GLN A 121 22.94 34.30 -63.72
CA GLN A 121 21.76 35.02 -63.21
C GLN A 121 20.52 34.12 -63.24
N THR A 122 20.12 33.62 -64.41
CA THR A 122 19.07 32.58 -64.55
C THR A 122 19.71 31.28 -65.04
N GLY A 123 19.49 30.17 -64.32
CA GLY A 123 20.00 28.86 -64.71
C GLY A 123 19.28 28.34 -65.97
N VAL A 124 17.98 28.08 -65.85
CA VAL A 124 17.10 27.74 -66.98
C VAL A 124 16.00 28.78 -67.13
N TYR A 125 15.77 29.30 -68.34
CA TYR A 125 14.62 30.14 -68.66
C TYR A 125 13.72 29.46 -69.71
N VAL A 126 12.46 29.25 -69.37
CA VAL A 126 11.43 28.71 -70.27
C VAL A 126 10.57 29.85 -70.80
N VAL A 127 10.55 30.04 -72.13
CA VAL A 127 9.80 31.10 -72.80
C VAL A 127 8.29 30.92 -72.63
N ALA A 128 7.57 32.04 -72.52
CA ALA A 128 6.12 32.11 -72.42
C ALA A 128 5.39 31.29 -73.51
N GLY A 129 4.45 30.43 -73.10
CA GLY A 129 3.64 29.59 -73.99
C GLY A 129 4.33 28.33 -74.51
N SER A 130 5.41 27.86 -73.89
CA SER A 130 6.01 26.56 -74.21
C SER A 130 5.16 25.41 -73.65
N SER A 131 5.24 24.24 -74.27
CA SER A 131 4.44 23.06 -73.88
C SER A 131 5.24 21.76 -73.91
N ASP A 132 4.93 20.82 -73.01
CA ASP A 132 5.64 19.54 -72.82
C ASP A 132 7.14 19.77 -72.54
N VAL A 133 7.46 20.20 -71.31
CA VAL A 133 8.85 20.54 -70.92
C VAL A 133 9.26 19.76 -69.67
N ASP A 134 10.37 19.03 -69.76
CA ASP A 134 10.97 18.23 -68.68
C ASP A 134 12.39 18.74 -68.36
N ILE A 135 12.55 19.32 -67.17
CA ILE A 135 13.85 19.73 -66.63
C ILE A 135 14.13 18.81 -65.45
N SER A 136 15.01 17.82 -65.63
CA SER A 136 15.20 16.79 -64.59
C SER A 136 16.60 16.23 -64.39
N HIS A 137 16.93 15.82 -63.16
CA HIS A 137 18.24 15.28 -62.78
C HIS A 137 19.42 16.27 -62.94
N ASN A 138 19.18 17.59 -62.97
CA ASN A 138 20.23 18.60 -63.11
C ASN A 138 20.73 19.10 -61.75
N SER A 139 22.00 19.48 -61.67
CA SER A 139 22.55 20.27 -60.55
C SER A 139 22.62 21.72 -60.99
N ILE A 140 22.03 22.65 -60.24
CA ILE A 140 21.89 24.07 -60.59
C ILE A 140 22.48 24.91 -59.46
N GLU A 141 23.67 25.46 -59.68
CA GLU A 141 24.35 26.35 -58.75
C GLU A 141 23.87 27.78 -59.02
N VAL A 142 23.16 28.39 -58.07
CA VAL A 142 22.48 29.69 -58.24
C VAL A 142 23.32 30.81 -57.62
N SER A 143 23.74 31.77 -58.45
CA SER A 143 24.44 32.97 -57.98
C SER A 143 23.55 33.81 -57.04
N PRO A 144 24.12 34.50 -56.04
CA PRO A 144 23.35 35.39 -55.16
C PRO A 144 22.96 36.71 -55.85
N GLY A 145 21.78 37.23 -55.52
CA GLY A 145 21.31 38.57 -55.89
C GLY A 145 19.80 38.70 -56.11
N ASP A 146 19.32 39.95 -56.03
CA ASP A 146 17.91 40.36 -56.07
C ASP A 146 17.13 39.90 -57.33
N ASP A 147 17.82 39.50 -58.41
CA ASP A 147 17.23 39.06 -59.69
C ASP A 147 17.76 37.68 -60.15
N THR A 148 18.10 36.76 -59.23
CA THR A 148 18.68 35.44 -59.58
C THR A 148 17.72 34.26 -59.41
N TYR A 149 17.79 33.30 -60.33
CA TYR A 149 16.82 32.22 -60.50
C TYR A 149 17.50 30.90 -60.88
N GLY A 150 17.14 29.80 -60.22
CA GLY A 150 17.52 28.45 -60.67
C GLY A 150 16.78 28.06 -61.95
N ILE A 151 15.45 28.04 -61.88
CA ILE A 151 14.53 27.95 -63.04
C ILE A 151 13.53 29.11 -62.96
N LEU A 152 13.37 29.82 -64.07
CA LEU A 152 12.36 30.87 -64.27
C LEU A 152 11.53 30.54 -65.53
N THR A 153 10.23 30.84 -65.53
CA THR A 153 9.41 30.75 -66.75
C THR A 153 8.67 32.05 -67.05
N GLY A 154 8.44 32.32 -68.33
CA GLY A 154 7.40 33.25 -68.79
C GLY A 154 5.99 32.66 -68.60
N ASP A 155 4.97 33.40 -69.02
CA ASP A 155 3.57 33.07 -68.78
C ASP A 155 3.02 31.90 -69.63
N GLY A 156 2.02 31.19 -69.10
CA GLY A 156 1.15 30.30 -69.87
C GLY A 156 1.78 28.99 -70.36
N GLN A 157 2.69 28.39 -69.58
CA GLN A 157 3.25 27.07 -69.86
C GLN A 157 2.18 25.98 -69.76
N THR A 158 2.31 24.88 -70.52
CA THR A 158 1.45 23.70 -70.34
C THR A 158 2.26 22.41 -70.25
N ASP A 159 1.92 21.52 -69.32
CA ASP A 159 2.61 20.23 -69.13
C ASP A 159 4.11 20.42 -68.80
N LEU A 160 4.42 21.12 -67.69
CA LEU A 160 5.78 21.43 -67.23
C LEU A 160 6.17 20.55 -66.04
N THR A 161 7.26 19.79 -66.19
CA THR A 161 7.85 18.96 -65.14
C THR A 161 9.24 19.48 -64.75
N ILE A 162 9.45 19.70 -63.45
CA ILE A 162 10.73 20.02 -62.83
C ILE A 162 10.99 18.93 -61.79
N SER A 163 11.88 17.96 -62.06
CA SER A 163 12.02 16.78 -61.20
C SER A 163 13.44 16.25 -60.94
N GLU A 164 13.68 15.71 -59.75
CA GLU A 164 14.97 15.13 -59.34
C GLU A 164 16.19 16.07 -59.51
N ASN A 165 15.99 17.40 -59.57
CA ASN A 165 17.08 18.38 -59.66
C ASN A 165 17.61 18.75 -58.26
N THR A 166 18.86 19.24 -58.19
CA THR A 166 19.44 19.85 -56.98
C THR A 166 19.71 21.33 -57.23
N PHE A 167 19.22 22.20 -56.36
CA PHE A 167 19.44 23.64 -56.39
C PHE A 167 20.30 24.04 -55.19
N THR A 168 21.40 24.76 -55.42
CA THR A 168 22.32 25.17 -54.35
C THR A 168 22.69 26.65 -54.50
N THR A 169 22.46 27.45 -53.45
CA THR A 169 23.01 28.81 -53.30
C THR A 169 24.28 28.75 -52.41
N PRO A 170 25.51 28.82 -52.94
CA PRO A 170 26.71 28.50 -52.16
C PRO A 170 27.20 29.61 -51.21
N ASP A 171 27.03 30.86 -51.62
CA ASP A 171 27.49 32.07 -50.92
C ASP A 171 26.38 33.13 -51.06
N GLY A 172 25.93 33.73 -49.95
CA GLY A 172 24.90 34.77 -49.96
C GLY A 172 23.47 34.22 -50.14
N GLU A 173 22.63 34.98 -50.84
CA GLU A 173 21.18 34.80 -50.96
C GLU A 173 20.78 34.96 -52.44
N ALA A 174 20.01 34.00 -52.98
CA ALA A 174 19.41 34.08 -54.32
C ALA A 174 17.93 34.50 -54.22
N ASN A 175 17.37 35.11 -55.26
CA ASN A 175 15.94 35.47 -55.22
C ASN A 175 15.07 34.19 -55.21
N ASN A 176 15.21 33.28 -56.19
CA ASN A 176 14.44 32.04 -56.22
C ASN A 176 15.21 30.80 -56.71
N HIS A 177 14.85 29.61 -56.21
CA HIS A 177 15.27 28.35 -56.86
C HIS A 177 14.34 27.97 -58.02
N VAL A 178 13.03 27.90 -57.81
CA VAL A 178 12.03 27.69 -58.86
C VAL A 178 10.96 28.79 -58.82
N TYR A 179 10.79 29.52 -59.92
CA TYR A 179 9.72 30.52 -60.06
C TYR A 179 9.00 30.38 -61.42
N VAL A 180 7.79 29.83 -61.39
CA VAL A 180 6.95 29.60 -62.58
C VAL A 180 6.03 30.80 -62.80
N ASN A 181 5.83 31.16 -64.07
CA ASN A 181 5.03 32.29 -64.59
C ASN A 181 5.62 33.71 -64.40
N GLY A 182 6.59 33.90 -63.50
CA GLY A 182 7.41 35.11 -63.41
C GLY A 182 6.68 36.36 -62.90
N GLU A 183 7.29 37.54 -63.02
CA GLU A 183 6.60 38.84 -62.78
C GLU A 183 5.58 39.20 -63.89
N THR A 184 5.37 38.31 -64.87
CA THR A 184 4.60 38.58 -66.08
C THR A 184 3.10 38.46 -65.85
N ALA A 185 2.38 39.59 -65.89
CA ALA A 185 0.91 39.68 -65.80
C ALA A 185 0.19 39.16 -67.06
N GLY A 186 0.40 37.88 -67.39
CA GLY A 186 -0.09 37.18 -68.57
C GLY A 186 -1.16 36.13 -68.26
N SER A 187 -0.90 34.90 -68.69
CA SER A 187 -1.76 33.72 -68.55
C SER A 187 -1.19 32.79 -67.46
N SER A 188 -1.99 32.32 -66.50
CA SER A 188 -1.53 31.25 -65.59
C SER A 188 -1.11 30.01 -66.38
N SER A 189 -0.08 29.31 -65.92
CA SER A 189 0.34 28.03 -66.50
C SER A 189 -0.65 26.90 -66.15
N SER A 190 -0.52 25.72 -66.74
CA SER A 190 -1.40 24.57 -66.44
C SER A 190 -0.69 23.22 -66.46
N ASP A 191 -1.02 22.38 -65.48
CA ASP A 191 -0.40 21.07 -65.25
C ASP A 191 1.13 21.18 -65.03
N VAL A 192 1.48 21.85 -63.92
CA VAL A 192 2.86 22.08 -63.48
C VAL A 192 3.19 21.15 -62.31
N SER A 193 4.35 20.48 -62.36
CA SER A 193 4.80 19.54 -61.34
C SER A 193 6.25 19.80 -60.94
N VAL A 194 6.47 20.17 -59.68
CA VAL A 194 7.80 20.30 -59.04
C VAL A 194 7.95 19.14 -58.07
N THR A 195 8.75 18.12 -58.41
CA THR A 195 8.78 16.87 -57.61
C THR A 195 10.13 16.16 -57.48
N GLY A 196 10.46 15.67 -56.29
CA GLY A 196 11.72 14.96 -56.04
C GLY A 196 12.98 15.83 -56.05
N ASN A 197 12.84 17.16 -56.10
CA ASN A 197 13.99 18.08 -56.14
C ASN A 197 14.57 18.30 -54.73
N ALA A 198 15.83 18.72 -54.64
CA ALA A 198 16.49 19.14 -53.40
C ALA A 198 16.89 20.62 -53.46
N PHE A 199 16.69 21.35 -52.36
CA PHE A 199 16.94 22.79 -52.25
C PHE A 199 17.91 23.10 -51.10
N GLU A 200 19.00 23.81 -51.40
CA GLU A 200 20.12 24.06 -50.47
C GLU A 200 20.56 25.54 -50.46
N GLY A 201 20.83 26.09 -49.27
CA GLY A 201 21.30 27.47 -49.10
C GLY A 201 20.18 28.52 -49.02
N SER A 202 20.55 29.81 -49.00
CA SER A 202 19.59 30.89 -48.74
C SER A 202 18.83 31.36 -50.00
N VAL A 203 17.51 31.52 -49.88
CA VAL A 203 16.61 31.94 -50.97
C VAL A 203 15.43 32.80 -50.50
N GLY A 204 14.91 33.64 -51.40
CA GLY A 204 13.63 34.35 -51.24
C GLY A 204 12.43 33.40 -51.25
N TYR A 205 12.19 32.67 -52.36
CA TYR A 205 11.34 31.47 -52.37
C TYR A 205 12.12 30.25 -52.88
N ALA A 206 11.87 29.07 -52.30
CA ALA A 206 12.38 27.84 -52.88
C ALA A 206 11.51 27.40 -54.08
N VAL A 207 10.18 27.47 -53.95
CA VAL A 207 9.22 27.16 -55.02
C VAL A 207 8.04 28.14 -55.05
N GLY A 208 7.94 28.98 -56.08
CA GLY A 208 6.76 29.79 -56.38
C GLY A 208 6.10 29.35 -57.71
N VAL A 209 4.78 29.11 -57.71
CA VAL A 209 4.06 28.57 -58.89
C VAL A 209 2.70 29.27 -59.12
N ASP A 210 2.57 30.00 -60.23
CA ASP A 210 1.27 30.43 -60.79
C ASP A 210 0.84 29.46 -61.90
N ALA A 211 0.11 28.42 -61.51
CA ALA A 211 -0.43 27.41 -62.42
C ALA A 211 -1.71 26.75 -61.88
N THR A 212 -2.50 26.11 -62.76
CA THR A 212 -3.62 25.25 -62.35
C THR A 212 -3.81 24.06 -63.32
N PRO A 213 -3.75 22.80 -62.87
CA PRO A 213 -3.35 22.38 -61.53
C PRO A 213 -1.84 22.55 -61.30
N ALA A 214 -1.46 22.71 -60.03
CA ALA A 214 -0.08 22.76 -59.55
C ALA A 214 0.20 21.63 -58.55
N ARG A 215 1.40 21.05 -58.61
CA ARG A 215 1.85 20.00 -57.69
C ARG A 215 3.28 20.29 -57.22
N VAL A 216 3.47 20.27 -55.91
CA VAL A 216 4.80 20.40 -55.27
C VAL A 216 4.93 19.21 -54.34
N THR A 217 5.54 18.11 -54.81
CA THR A 217 5.47 16.81 -54.13
C THR A 217 6.81 16.10 -53.97
N ASP A 218 7.03 15.49 -52.80
CA ASP A 218 8.22 14.67 -52.51
C ASP A 218 9.58 15.39 -52.67
N ASN A 219 9.63 16.73 -52.52
CA ASN A 219 10.88 17.50 -52.58
C ASN A 219 11.53 17.64 -51.20
N ASN A 220 12.84 17.87 -51.15
CA ASN A 220 13.60 18.03 -49.91
C ASN A 220 14.10 19.48 -49.74
N PHE A 221 13.64 20.14 -48.67
CA PHE A 221 13.97 21.50 -48.26
C PHE A 221 14.84 21.53 -46.98
N SER A 222 15.34 20.38 -46.52
CA SER A 222 16.03 20.21 -45.22
C SER A 222 17.38 20.93 -45.09
N ALA A 223 17.85 21.56 -46.17
CA ALA A 223 19.08 22.34 -46.22
C ALA A 223 18.86 23.76 -46.82
N VAL A 224 17.61 24.18 -47.01
CA VAL A 224 17.26 25.52 -47.47
C VAL A 224 17.13 26.47 -46.28
N THR A 225 17.42 27.75 -46.50
CA THR A 225 17.12 28.84 -45.57
C THR A 225 16.26 29.85 -46.30
N ILE A 226 15.05 30.11 -45.83
CA ILE A 226 14.22 31.18 -46.40
C ILE A 226 14.65 32.52 -45.78
N THR A 227 14.69 33.58 -46.59
CA THR A 227 15.18 34.92 -46.18
C THR A 227 14.25 36.07 -46.52
N GLN A 228 13.12 35.82 -47.20
CA GLN A 228 12.13 36.83 -47.52
C GLN A 228 11.29 37.23 -46.28
N ASP A 229 10.77 38.47 -46.25
CA ASP A 229 9.95 39.11 -45.19
C ASP A 229 8.68 38.35 -44.69
N ARG A 230 8.46 37.07 -45.07
CA ARG A 230 7.35 36.21 -44.62
C ARG A 230 7.72 34.72 -44.39
N ASP A 231 8.99 34.33 -44.52
CA ASP A 231 9.49 32.94 -44.38
C ASP A 231 8.72 31.86 -45.18
N VAL A 232 8.13 32.22 -46.34
CA VAL A 232 7.39 31.29 -47.20
C VAL A 232 8.36 30.48 -48.06
N ALA A 233 8.40 29.15 -47.87
CA ALA A 233 9.22 28.24 -48.66
C ALA A 233 8.56 27.83 -49.99
N ILE A 234 7.24 27.61 -49.96
CA ILE A 234 6.42 27.19 -51.11
C ILE A 234 5.21 28.12 -51.21
N GLU A 235 4.92 28.68 -52.38
CA GLU A 235 3.69 29.44 -52.66
C GLU A 235 3.04 29.02 -53.99
N VAL A 236 1.72 28.80 -53.98
CA VAL A 236 0.93 28.55 -55.20
C VAL A 236 -0.13 29.63 -55.40
N PHE A 237 0.09 30.52 -56.37
CA PHE A 237 -0.64 31.80 -56.46
C PHE A 237 -2.08 31.72 -57.03
N SER A 238 -2.43 30.65 -57.76
CA SER A 238 -3.65 30.63 -58.60
C SER A 238 -4.46 29.34 -58.59
N ASP A 239 -3.91 28.23 -58.10
CA ASP A 239 -4.66 26.99 -57.91
C ASP A 239 -5.52 27.08 -56.62
N PRO A 240 -6.84 26.85 -56.66
CA PRO A 240 -7.66 26.78 -55.44
C PRO A 240 -7.65 25.40 -54.75
N ASP A 241 -6.92 24.40 -55.28
CA ASP A 241 -6.83 23.03 -54.73
C ASP A 241 -5.45 22.39 -55.08
N PRO A 242 -4.32 23.00 -54.68
CA PRO A 242 -2.98 22.55 -55.07
C PRO A 242 -2.57 21.25 -54.35
N THR A 243 -1.82 20.38 -55.04
CA THR A 243 -1.26 19.17 -54.40
C THR A 243 0.11 19.46 -53.80
N ILE A 244 0.16 19.78 -52.50
CA ILE A 244 1.41 19.97 -51.74
C ILE A 244 1.54 18.84 -50.71
N SER A 245 2.45 17.89 -50.93
CA SER A 245 2.57 16.71 -50.04
C SER A 245 3.93 16.01 -50.13
N GLY A 246 4.29 15.21 -49.11
CA GLY A 246 5.54 14.43 -49.10
C GLY A 246 6.84 15.24 -49.00
N ASN A 247 6.77 16.58 -48.95
CA ASN A 247 7.95 17.44 -48.92
C ASN A 247 8.65 17.39 -47.55
N GLU A 248 9.94 17.03 -47.55
CA GLU A 248 10.82 16.90 -46.38
C GLU A 248 11.44 18.25 -45.98
N GLY A 249 11.60 18.49 -44.67
CA GLY A 249 12.27 19.67 -44.10
C GLY A 249 11.50 20.28 -42.93
N ALA A 250 12.13 21.22 -42.24
CA ALA A 250 11.47 22.09 -41.26
C ALA A 250 10.49 23.01 -42.00
N LEU A 251 9.22 22.63 -42.01
CA LEU A 251 8.16 23.23 -42.80
C LEU A 251 6.87 23.26 -41.98
N VAL A 252 6.07 24.31 -42.16
CA VAL A 252 4.84 24.56 -41.43
C VAL A 252 3.69 24.85 -42.39
N ASP A 253 2.58 24.18 -42.18
CA ASP A 253 1.34 24.26 -42.95
C ASP A 253 0.26 25.03 -42.18
N ILE A 254 -0.71 25.63 -42.88
CA ILE A 254 -1.90 26.23 -42.26
C ILE A 254 -3.14 25.59 -42.88
N VAL A 255 -3.74 24.63 -42.18
CA VAL A 255 -4.99 23.99 -42.57
C VAL A 255 -6.16 24.91 -42.15
N PRO A 256 -6.93 25.48 -43.11
CA PRO A 256 -7.91 26.52 -42.81
C PRO A 256 -9.21 25.97 -42.19
N ALA A 257 -9.82 26.78 -41.31
CA ALA A 257 -11.13 26.50 -40.70
C ALA A 257 -12.29 26.44 -41.72
N GLU A 258 -13.45 25.89 -41.33
CA GLU A 258 -14.66 25.95 -42.16
C GLU A 258 -15.13 27.41 -42.35
N GLY A 259 -14.76 28.00 -43.49
CA GLY A 259 -15.12 29.36 -43.89
C GLY A 259 -13.94 30.31 -44.04
N ASN A 260 -12.75 29.93 -43.55
CA ASN A 260 -11.50 30.61 -43.86
C ASN A 260 -11.02 30.19 -45.27
N SER A 261 -10.10 30.95 -45.84
CA SER A 261 -9.51 30.67 -47.15
C SER A 261 -8.11 30.10 -46.99
N ASP A 262 -7.79 29.04 -47.73
CA ASP A 262 -6.43 28.54 -47.86
C ASP A 262 -5.47 29.67 -48.30
N THR A 263 -4.25 29.62 -47.77
CA THR A 263 -3.17 30.56 -48.11
C THR A 263 -2.35 30.07 -49.30
N ASN A 264 -2.39 28.77 -49.60
CA ASN A 264 -1.48 28.07 -50.51
C ASN A 264 0.01 28.28 -50.19
N GLN A 265 0.35 28.58 -48.93
CA GLN A 265 1.70 28.94 -48.48
C GLN A 265 2.20 27.93 -47.44
N ILE A 266 3.38 27.35 -47.68
CA ILE A 266 4.13 26.57 -46.68
C ILE A 266 5.27 27.43 -46.16
N TYR A 267 5.37 27.57 -44.84
CA TYR A 267 6.35 28.41 -44.16
C TYR A 267 7.55 27.58 -43.68
N ALA A 268 8.70 28.22 -43.48
CA ALA A 268 9.90 27.61 -42.90
C ALA A 268 10.02 27.83 -41.37
N GLY A 269 9.20 28.71 -40.80
CA GLY A 269 9.16 29.02 -39.37
C GLY A 269 7.74 28.98 -38.79
N ILE A 270 7.63 28.63 -37.50
CA ILE A 270 6.37 28.48 -36.77
C ILE A 270 5.75 29.86 -36.50
N GLN A 271 6.53 30.86 -36.10
CA GLN A 271 6.04 32.23 -35.89
C GLN A 271 5.45 32.80 -37.19
N ALA A 272 6.08 32.54 -38.34
CA ALA A 272 5.59 33.00 -39.63
C ALA A 272 4.22 32.39 -39.98
N ALA A 273 4.01 31.10 -39.70
CA ALA A 273 2.69 30.48 -39.86
C ALA A 273 1.66 31.07 -38.86
N VAL A 274 2.03 31.21 -37.58
CA VAL A 274 1.16 31.78 -36.53
C VAL A 274 0.74 33.23 -36.81
N ASP A 275 1.64 34.06 -37.36
CA ASP A 275 1.37 35.45 -37.74
C ASP A 275 0.46 35.58 -38.99
N ASN A 276 0.27 34.50 -39.76
CA ASN A 276 -0.58 34.46 -40.96
C ASN A 276 -1.85 33.60 -40.79
N ALA A 277 -1.98 32.84 -39.70
CA ALA A 277 -3.16 32.05 -39.37
C ALA A 277 -4.33 32.94 -38.92
N ASN A 278 -5.56 32.50 -39.21
CA ASN A 278 -6.80 33.14 -38.78
C ASN A 278 -7.41 32.34 -37.61
N PRO A 279 -8.27 32.95 -36.78
CA PRO A 279 -9.04 32.20 -35.77
C PRO A 279 -9.81 31.03 -36.39
N GLY A 280 -9.66 29.86 -35.77
CA GLY A 280 -10.15 28.55 -36.20
C GLY A 280 -9.16 27.73 -37.04
N ASP A 281 -8.03 28.29 -37.48
CA ASP A 281 -7.07 27.56 -38.32
C ASP A 281 -6.18 26.60 -37.50
N THR A 282 -5.65 25.57 -38.17
CA THR A 282 -4.69 24.63 -37.57
C THR A 282 -3.31 24.81 -38.20
N VAL A 283 -2.31 25.13 -37.37
CA VAL A 283 -0.90 25.21 -37.75
C VAL A 283 -0.27 23.82 -37.59
N GLU A 284 0.02 23.14 -38.70
CA GLU A 284 0.65 21.81 -38.70
C GLU A 284 2.17 21.92 -38.92
N VAL A 285 2.96 21.59 -37.91
CA VAL A 285 4.42 21.70 -37.92
C VAL A 285 5.04 20.33 -38.23
N ARG A 286 5.87 20.25 -39.28
CA ARG A 286 6.55 19.01 -39.68
C ARG A 286 7.81 18.75 -38.85
N PRO A 287 8.33 17.50 -38.82
CA PRO A 287 9.53 17.18 -38.05
C PRO A 287 10.75 18.00 -38.49
N GLY A 288 11.50 18.53 -37.53
CA GLY A 288 12.62 19.44 -37.79
C GLY A 288 13.04 20.23 -36.54
N ASN A 289 14.11 21.02 -36.67
CA ASN A 289 14.59 21.92 -35.62
C ASN A 289 14.24 23.37 -35.99
N TYR A 290 13.55 24.06 -35.07
CA TYR A 290 13.05 25.42 -35.23
C TYR A 290 13.74 26.33 -34.21
N ASN A 291 14.76 27.06 -34.67
CA ASN A 291 15.55 27.97 -33.83
C ASN A 291 14.92 29.37 -33.79
N GLU A 292 13.78 29.43 -33.11
CA GLU A 292 12.94 30.63 -32.97
C GLU A 292 12.27 30.66 -31.59
N ASN A 293 11.68 31.81 -31.24
CA ASN A 293 10.74 31.91 -30.11
C ASN A 293 9.36 32.17 -30.68
N VAL A 294 8.36 31.38 -30.29
CA VAL A 294 7.00 31.45 -30.83
C VAL A 294 6.11 32.20 -29.85
N THR A 295 5.48 33.28 -30.31
CA THR A 295 4.50 34.08 -29.56
C THR A 295 3.14 34.00 -30.24
N VAL A 296 2.21 33.29 -29.62
CA VAL A 296 0.84 33.11 -30.13
C VAL A 296 -0.03 34.26 -29.65
N ASN A 297 -0.45 35.10 -30.60
CA ASN A 297 -1.23 36.33 -30.39
C ASN A 297 -2.59 36.32 -31.12
N THR A 298 -2.85 35.32 -31.96
CA THR A 298 -4.13 35.01 -32.60
C THR A 298 -4.94 34.06 -31.72
N GLU A 299 -6.22 34.38 -31.52
CA GLU A 299 -7.18 33.56 -30.74
C GLU A 299 -7.69 32.35 -31.52
N ASP A 300 -8.15 31.31 -30.81
CA ASP A 300 -8.84 30.13 -31.39
C ASP A 300 -7.96 29.31 -32.37
N LEU A 301 -6.71 29.00 -32.00
CA LEU A 301 -5.77 28.24 -32.83
C LEU A 301 -5.44 26.85 -32.28
N TRP A 302 -5.33 25.87 -33.19
CA TRP A 302 -4.63 24.60 -32.94
C TRP A 302 -3.22 24.67 -33.51
N ILE A 303 -2.22 24.37 -32.68
CA ILE A 303 -0.81 24.31 -33.08
C ILE A 303 -0.33 22.89 -32.80
N ASN A 304 -0.11 22.13 -33.86
CA ASN A 304 0.10 20.68 -33.83
C ASN A 304 1.48 20.33 -34.40
N GLY A 305 2.35 19.77 -33.55
CA GLY A 305 3.55 19.07 -33.97
C GLY A 305 3.26 17.61 -34.39
N PRO A 306 4.28 16.86 -34.85
CA PRO A 306 4.11 15.52 -35.43
C PRO A 306 3.49 14.49 -34.49
N ASN A 307 3.55 14.72 -33.17
CA ASN A 307 3.06 13.83 -32.12
C ASN A 307 1.79 14.36 -31.42
N ALA A 308 0.98 15.20 -32.08
CA ALA A 308 -0.13 15.94 -31.47
C ALA A 308 -1.18 15.08 -30.73
N ASP A 309 -1.29 13.79 -31.01
CA ASP A 309 -2.20 12.86 -30.32
C ASP A 309 -1.48 11.68 -29.64
N THR A 310 -0.20 11.83 -29.30
CA THR A 310 0.62 10.84 -28.58
C THR A 310 1.25 11.48 -27.33
N PRO A 311 1.08 10.93 -26.11
CA PRO A 311 1.68 11.48 -24.88
C PRO A 311 3.19 11.75 -24.98
N GLY A 312 3.68 12.71 -24.18
CA GLY A 312 5.08 13.15 -24.15
C GLY A 312 6.08 12.06 -23.76
N ASP A 313 5.65 11.15 -22.89
CA ASP A 313 6.41 10.03 -22.33
C ASP A 313 6.26 8.71 -23.12
N SER A 314 5.45 8.68 -24.18
CA SER A 314 5.16 7.44 -24.89
C SER A 314 6.32 6.96 -25.79
N ASP A 315 6.74 5.71 -25.61
CA ASP A 315 7.63 4.95 -26.51
C ASP A 315 7.16 4.91 -27.99
N ASN A 316 5.92 5.32 -28.28
CA ASN A 316 5.32 5.28 -29.62
C ASN A 316 5.50 6.57 -30.44
N ARG A 317 6.17 7.60 -29.90
CA ARG A 317 6.37 8.89 -30.58
C ARG A 317 7.19 8.76 -31.87
N GLY A 318 6.80 9.54 -32.88
CA GLY A 318 7.51 9.73 -34.14
C GLY A 318 8.60 10.80 -34.05
N THR A 319 9.15 11.19 -35.21
CA THR A 319 10.14 12.25 -35.31
C THR A 319 9.57 13.61 -34.91
N GLU A 320 10.25 14.30 -33.99
CA GLU A 320 9.76 15.53 -33.34
C GLU A 320 9.86 16.79 -34.21
N ALA A 321 8.97 17.75 -33.95
CA ALA A 321 9.24 19.16 -34.18
C ALA A 321 9.88 19.73 -32.90
N THR A 322 11.14 20.12 -32.98
CA THR A 322 11.94 20.61 -31.84
C THR A 322 12.07 22.12 -31.89
N VAL A 323 11.49 22.83 -30.93
CA VAL A 323 11.64 24.28 -30.77
C VAL A 323 12.83 24.57 -29.85
N GLU A 324 13.87 25.21 -30.39
CA GLU A 324 15.13 25.52 -29.66
C GLU A 324 15.05 26.86 -28.90
N GLY A 325 13.85 27.44 -28.75
CA GLY A 325 13.55 28.63 -27.97
C GLY A 325 12.30 28.45 -27.09
N GLN A 326 11.65 29.56 -26.74
CA GLN A 326 10.46 29.60 -25.87
C GLN A 326 9.15 29.62 -26.67
N ILE A 327 8.07 29.10 -26.09
CA ILE A 327 6.70 29.26 -26.61
C ILE A 327 5.84 30.05 -25.61
N GLY A 328 5.31 31.20 -26.04
CA GLY A 328 4.45 32.09 -25.26
C GLY A 328 3.03 32.15 -25.82
N LEU A 329 2.05 31.63 -25.07
CA LEU A 329 0.63 31.67 -25.41
C LEU A 329 -0.01 32.90 -24.76
N SER A 330 -0.47 33.85 -25.57
CA SER A 330 -0.98 35.16 -25.10
C SER A 330 -2.38 35.51 -25.59
N ALA A 331 -2.99 34.64 -26.38
CA ALA A 331 -4.36 34.73 -26.88
C ALA A 331 -5.20 33.54 -26.42
N ASP A 332 -6.51 33.75 -26.30
CA ASP A 332 -7.43 32.77 -25.73
C ASP A 332 -7.78 31.64 -26.72
N SER A 333 -8.21 30.49 -26.19
CA SER A 333 -8.63 29.31 -26.98
C SER A 333 -7.51 28.66 -27.80
N VAL A 334 -6.27 28.69 -27.32
CA VAL A 334 -5.12 28.09 -28.02
C VAL A 334 -4.82 26.67 -27.49
N THR A 335 -4.65 25.72 -28.41
CA THR A 335 -4.12 24.37 -28.13
C THR A 335 -2.71 24.23 -28.68
N LEU A 336 -1.74 23.86 -27.84
CA LEU A 336 -0.36 23.53 -28.22
C LEU A 336 -0.12 22.03 -27.97
N SER A 337 0.16 21.27 -29.03
CA SER A 337 0.22 19.81 -28.95
C SER A 337 1.34 19.16 -29.75
N GLY A 338 2.03 18.15 -29.19
CA GLY A 338 2.88 17.24 -29.96
C GLY A 338 4.29 17.72 -30.31
N PHE A 339 4.84 18.68 -29.55
CA PHE A 339 6.18 19.23 -29.76
C PHE A 339 7.24 18.63 -28.84
N THR A 340 8.51 18.87 -29.17
CA THR A 340 9.59 18.98 -28.20
C THR A 340 9.97 20.46 -28.04
N VAL A 341 10.00 20.97 -26.82
CA VAL A 341 10.41 22.35 -26.50
C VAL A 341 11.67 22.27 -25.64
N SER A 342 12.79 22.76 -26.18
CA SER A 342 14.12 22.62 -25.60
C SER A 342 14.92 23.92 -25.75
N PRO A 343 14.68 24.95 -24.92
CA PRO A 343 15.34 26.25 -25.05
C PRO A 343 16.87 26.13 -25.04
N SER A 344 17.52 26.56 -26.13
CA SER A 344 18.96 26.52 -26.31
C SER A 344 19.73 27.60 -25.51
N VAL A 345 19.01 28.40 -24.73
CA VAL A 345 19.53 29.54 -23.96
C VAL A 345 19.48 29.26 -22.46
N GLU A 346 20.57 29.58 -21.77
CA GLU A 346 20.64 29.60 -20.31
C GLU A 346 19.87 30.83 -19.79
N PHE A 347 18.84 30.61 -18.98
CA PHE A 347 18.04 31.69 -18.42
C PHE A 347 18.76 32.36 -17.25
N THR A 348 18.60 33.68 -17.14
CA THR A 348 19.19 34.48 -16.05
C THR A 348 18.13 35.43 -15.48
N PRO A 349 18.38 36.11 -14.34
CA PRO A 349 17.44 37.10 -13.80
C PRO A 349 17.17 38.33 -14.67
N ASP A 350 17.93 38.56 -15.75
CA ASP A 350 17.61 39.55 -16.79
C ASP A 350 16.64 39.00 -17.87
N SER A 351 16.37 37.68 -17.90
CA SER A 351 15.37 37.05 -18.77
C SER A 351 13.95 37.47 -18.35
N PRO A 352 13.12 38.02 -19.26
CA PRO A 352 11.80 38.56 -18.89
C PRO A 352 10.78 37.49 -18.48
N THR A 353 10.95 36.28 -19.01
CA THR A 353 10.21 35.06 -18.67
C THR A 353 11.22 33.90 -18.73
N ALA A 354 11.34 33.10 -17.68
CA ALA A 354 12.26 31.97 -17.59
C ALA A 354 11.50 30.64 -17.62
N ALA A 355 10.72 30.42 -18.68
CA ALA A 355 9.93 29.21 -18.89
C ALA A 355 10.11 28.70 -20.32
N ALA A 356 10.10 27.38 -20.53
CA ALA A 356 10.08 26.82 -21.89
C ALA A 356 8.72 27.08 -22.57
N ILE A 357 7.62 26.82 -21.85
CA ILE A 357 6.26 27.18 -22.25
C ILE A 357 5.66 28.14 -21.22
N PHE A 358 5.08 29.25 -21.68
CA PHE A 358 4.44 30.27 -20.85
C PHE A 358 3.01 30.54 -21.34
N THR A 359 2.06 30.72 -20.42
CA THR A 359 0.69 31.16 -20.76
C THR A 359 0.12 32.17 -19.75
N ASN A 360 -0.68 33.11 -20.25
CA ASN A 360 -1.52 34.02 -19.46
C ASN A 360 -2.99 34.12 -19.97
N SER A 361 -3.35 33.26 -20.93
CA SER A 361 -4.60 33.22 -21.69
C SER A 361 -5.68 32.35 -21.03
N ASN A 362 -6.92 32.44 -21.53
CA ASN A 362 -8.05 31.58 -21.17
C ASN A 362 -8.18 30.39 -22.14
N ASN A 363 -8.94 29.36 -21.76
CA ASN A 363 -9.28 28.20 -22.62
C ASN A 363 -8.05 27.55 -23.27
N THR A 364 -6.94 27.42 -22.54
CA THR A 364 -5.63 27.08 -23.10
C THR A 364 -5.25 25.63 -22.77
N ALA A 365 -4.90 24.85 -23.79
CA ALA A 365 -4.49 23.45 -23.63
C ALA A 365 -3.02 23.27 -24.05
N ILE A 366 -2.18 22.76 -23.15
CA ILE A 366 -0.78 22.39 -23.41
C ILE A 366 -0.70 20.88 -23.21
N ARG A 367 -0.69 20.10 -24.29
CA ARG A 367 -0.79 18.63 -24.20
C ARG A 367 0.20 17.85 -25.05
N ASN A 368 0.51 16.59 -24.71
CA ASN A 368 1.30 15.70 -25.57
C ASN A 368 2.70 16.23 -25.96
N ASN A 369 3.29 17.15 -25.18
CA ASN A 369 4.60 17.73 -25.45
C ASN A 369 5.72 17.09 -24.62
N ILE A 370 6.95 17.16 -25.13
CA ILE A 370 8.17 16.99 -24.35
C ILE A 370 8.71 18.39 -24.03
N VAL A 371 8.97 18.67 -22.75
CA VAL A 371 9.68 19.88 -22.29
C VAL A 371 10.97 19.42 -21.62
N THR A 372 12.11 19.89 -22.11
CA THR A 372 13.44 19.36 -21.73
C THR A 372 14.50 20.46 -21.84
N GLY A 373 15.72 20.23 -21.33
CA GLY A 373 16.86 21.10 -21.63
C GLY A 373 16.82 22.48 -20.98
N VAL A 374 15.92 22.73 -20.03
CA VAL A 374 15.76 24.03 -19.37
C VAL A 374 16.94 24.26 -18.41
N ARG A 375 17.67 25.37 -18.57
CA ARG A 375 18.86 25.71 -17.76
C ARG A 375 18.78 27.13 -17.20
N GLY A 376 19.36 27.34 -16.01
CA GLY A 376 19.46 28.67 -15.40
C GLY A 376 20.73 28.92 -14.57
N ASP A 377 21.08 30.20 -14.45
CA ASP A 377 22.12 30.71 -13.54
C ASP A 377 21.58 31.85 -12.64
N ALA A 378 21.42 31.55 -11.35
CA ALA A 378 21.09 32.54 -10.31
C ALA A 378 22.32 33.24 -9.70
N THR A 379 23.54 32.78 -9.98
CA THR A 379 24.78 33.07 -9.22
C THR A 379 25.15 34.56 -9.10
N PRO A 380 25.05 35.43 -10.12
CA PRO A 380 25.68 36.75 -10.08
C PRO A 380 24.77 37.92 -9.61
N THR A 381 23.56 37.65 -9.11
CA THR A 381 22.44 38.60 -9.28
C THR A 381 21.96 39.35 -8.05
N GLY A 382 21.98 38.73 -6.86
CA GLY A 382 21.47 39.34 -5.62
C GLY A 382 19.94 39.34 -5.49
N SER A 383 19.23 38.48 -6.24
CA SER A 383 17.78 38.29 -6.16
C SER A 383 17.39 36.85 -6.46
N SER A 384 16.43 36.29 -5.71
CA SER A 384 15.90 34.94 -5.94
C SER A 384 15.34 34.78 -7.36
N PHE A 385 15.62 33.65 -8.00
CA PHE A 385 15.34 33.40 -9.41
C PHE A 385 14.97 31.94 -9.65
N SER A 386 13.98 31.70 -10.52
CA SER A 386 13.51 30.36 -10.84
C SER A 386 13.25 30.14 -12.32
N VAL A 387 13.61 28.96 -12.83
CA VAL A 387 13.29 28.49 -14.19
C VAL A 387 12.15 27.47 -14.17
N HIS A 388 11.42 27.38 -15.28
CA HIS A 388 10.16 26.63 -15.38
C HIS A 388 10.09 25.78 -16.65
N GLY A 389 9.48 24.59 -16.54
CA GLY A 389 9.03 23.83 -17.72
C GLY A 389 7.83 24.53 -18.34
N VAL A 390 6.72 24.51 -17.61
CA VAL A 390 5.49 25.25 -17.95
C VAL A 390 5.18 26.27 -16.86
N GLN A 391 4.89 27.52 -17.23
CA GLN A 391 4.40 28.55 -16.31
C GLN A 391 3.05 29.12 -16.77
N VAL A 392 2.03 28.97 -15.93
CA VAL A 392 0.74 29.67 -16.03
C VAL A 392 0.77 30.87 -15.09
N PHE A 393 0.61 32.09 -15.60
CA PHE A 393 0.80 33.29 -14.79
C PHE A 393 0.03 34.51 -15.29
N LYS A 394 -0.76 35.15 -14.41
CA LYS A 394 -1.49 36.38 -14.77
C LYS A 394 -1.34 37.50 -13.74
N GLN A 395 -1.02 38.70 -14.23
CA GLN A 395 -1.00 39.95 -13.47
C GLN A 395 -1.99 40.99 -14.04
N SER A 396 -3.26 40.55 -14.15
CA SER A 396 -4.42 41.34 -14.54
C SER A 396 -5.54 41.13 -13.51
N PRO A 397 -6.39 42.14 -13.19
CA PRO A 397 -7.48 41.99 -12.22
C PRO A 397 -8.59 41.01 -12.63
N GLU A 398 -8.54 40.48 -13.86
CA GLU A 398 -9.39 39.40 -14.34
C GLU A 398 -8.55 38.12 -14.40
N ARG A 399 -9.04 37.03 -13.78
CA ARG A 399 -8.36 35.73 -13.77
C ARG A 399 -8.22 35.16 -15.20
N ALA A 400 -7.21 34.33 -15.44
CA ALA A 400 -7.27 33.38 -16.56
C ALA A 400 -8.07 32.16 -16.10
N THR A 401 -8.90 31.59 -16.97
CA THR A 401 -9.76 30.45 -16.65
C THR A 401 -9.70 29.35 -17.70
N ASN A 402 -9.95 28.09 -17.30
CA ASN A 402 -9.97 26.90 -18.14
C ASN A 402 -8.59 26.68 -18.81
N ILE A 403 -7.61 26.25 -18.01
CA ILE A 403 -6.25 25.93 -18.49
C ILE A 403 -5.94 24.46 -18.17
N THR A 404 -5.62 23.68 -19.20
CA THR A 404 -5.25 22.27 -19.08
C THR A 404 -3.80 22.06 -19.49
N ILE A 405 -3.04 21.38 -18.65
CA ILE A 405 -1.67 20.92 -18.92
C ILE A 405 -1.70 19.40 -18.77
N SER A 406 -1.62 18.65 -19.86
CA SER A 406 -1.81 17.20 -19.78
C SER A 406 -1.04 16.30 -20.73
N ASN A 407 -0.73 15.06 -20.31
CA ASN A 407 -0.01 14.09 -21.14
C ASN A 407 1.36 14.60 -21.62
N ASN A 408 1.99 15.52 -20.87
CA ASN A 408 3.32 16.05 -21.20
C ASN A 408 4.40 15.30 -20.42
N LEU A 409 5.57 15.13 -21.03
CA LEU A 409 6.82 14.78 -20.35
C LEU A 409 7.58 16.07 -20.05
N ILE A 410 7.77 16.40 -18.78
CA ILE A 410 8.50 17.61 -18.34
C ILE A 410 9.72 17.13 -17.56
N GLN A 411 10.90 17.24 -18.17
CA GLN A 411 12.12 16.63 -17.63
C GLN A 411 13.36 17.52 -17.77
N ASP A 412 14.47 17.09 -17.16
CA ASP A 412 15.80 17.68 -17.38
C ASP A 412 15.78 19.21 -17.23
N ILE A 413 15.39 19.66 -16.04
CA ILE A 413 15.32 21.08 -15.67
C ILE A 413 16.33 21.33 -14.55
N ASP A 414 17.30 22.21 -14.81
CA ASP A 414 18.33 22.60 -13.82
C ASP A 414 18.41 24.12 -13.67
N ASN A 415 18.69 24.57 -12.45
CA ASN A 415 19.00 25.97 -12.16
C ASN A 415 20.13 26.07 -11.12
N THR A 416 21.30 26.44 -11.62
CA THR A 416 22.51 26.68 -10.82
C THR A 416 22.40 27.98 -10.01
N GLY A 417 23.25 28.12 -9.00
CA GLY A 417 23.24 29.28 -8.10
C GLY A 417 24.47 29.36 -7.21
N GLY A 418 24.50 30.37 -6.35
CA GLY A 418 25.60 30.59 -5.41
C GLY A 418 25.22 30.29 -3.96
N ASP A 419 26.22 29.87 -3.18
CA ASP A 419 26.19 29.40 -1.78
C ASP A 419 25.57 30.36 -0.71
N SER A 420 24.85 31.42 -1.10
CA SER A 420 24.24 32.38 -0.17
C SER A 420 23.03 33.11 -0.76
N TRP A 421 21.96 33.20 0.03
CA TRP A 421 20.78 34.03 -0.25
C TRP A 421 21.18 35.47 -0.64
N GLN A 422 20.66 36.06 -1.71
CA GLN A 422 19.51 35.63 -2.52
C GLN A 422 19.86 34.84 -3.80
N ASN A 423 21.10 34.36 -3.96
CA ASN A 423 21.58 33.76 -5.22
C ASN A 423 21.24 32.27 -5.37
N TYR A 424 20.26 31.77 -4.60
CA TYR A 424 19.78 30.40 -4.70
C TYR A 424 18.94 30.25 -5.98
N GLY A 425 19.16 29.16 -6.71
CA GLY A 425 18.30 28.79 -7.83
C GLY A 425 16.94 28.27 -7.36
N GLY A 426 15.96 28.32 -8.25
CA GLY A 426 14.69 27.61 -8.12
C GLY A 426 14.34 26.86 -9.40
N ALA A 427 13.81 25.65 -9.30
CA ALA A 427 13.31 24.90 -10.46
C ALA A 427 11.87 24.44 -10.21
N VAL A 428 11.02 24.55 -11.24
CA VAL A 428 9.64 24.02 -11.20
C VAL A 428 9.27 23.35 -12.51
N GLY A 429 8.71 22.14 -12.47
CA GLY A 429 8.12 21.49 -13.64
C GLY A 429 6.92 22.28 -14.18
N VAL A 430 5.86 22.38 -13.39
CA VAL A 430 4.64 23.18 -13.69
C VAL A 430 4.38 24.21 -12.59
N LYS A 431 4.32 25.50 -12.94
CA LYS A 431 4.06 26.59 -12.00
C LYS A 431 2.73 27.30 -12.29
N VAL A 432 1.79 27.17 -11.36
CA VAL A 432 0.45 27.76 -11.39
C VAL A 432 0.46 28.99 -10.49
N GLN A 433 0.50 30.20 -11.07
CA GLN A 433 0.78 31.42 -10.31
C GLN A 433 -0.23 32.57 -10.45
N ASN A 434 -0.67 33.09 -9.29
CA ASN A 434 -1.43 34.32 -9.09
C ASN A 434 -2.88 34.30 -9.62
N GLN A 435 -3.28 35.19 -10.53
CA GLN A 435 -4.70 35.41 -10.89
C GLN A 435 -5.20 34.37 -11.91
N LEU A 436 -5.42 33.14 -11.44
CA LEU A 436 -5.87 31.98 -12.22
C LEU A 436 -7.11 31.34 -11.58
N ASP A 437 -7.93 30.70 -12.40
CA ASP A 437 -9.18 29.99 -12.07
C ASP A 437 -9.19 28.70 -12.91
N ASP A 438 -9.77 27.60 -12.43
CA ASP A 438 -10.04 26.39 -13.22
C ASP A 438 -8.80 25.89 -14.00
N VAL A 439 -7.78 25.45 -13.25
CA VAL A 439 -6.48 25.00 -13.79
C VAL A 439 -6.26 23.52 -13.48
N HIS A 440 -6.09 22.72 -14.52
CA HIS A 440 -5.94 21.26 -14.44
C HIS A 440 -4.53 20.88 -14.90
N VAL A 441 -3.74 20.31 -13.98
CA VAL A 441 -2.45 19.68 -14.26
C VAL A 441 -2.69 18.18 -14.17
N GLU A 442 -2.97 17.54 -15.29
CA GLU A 442 -3.49 16.17 -15.32
C GLU A 442 -2.62 15.21 -16.16
N TYR A 443 -2.35 13.98 -15.69
CA TYR A 443 -1.65 12.94 -16.47
C TYR A 443 -0.29 13.37 -17.07
N ASN A 444 0.53 14.14 -16.36
CA ASN A 444 1.89 14.51 -16.82
C ASN A 444 2.95 13.66 -16.10
N THR A 445 3.99 13.27 -16.82
CA THR A 445 5.21 12.71 -16.23
C THR A 445 6.21 13.86 -16.03
N ILE A 446 6.51 14.17 -14.76
CA ILE A 446 7.40 15.26 -14.37
C ILE A 446 8.60 14.65 -13.65
N GLN A 447 9.80 14.75 -14.23
CA GLN A 447 10.99 14.07 -13.71
C GLN A 447 12.29 14.88 -13.80
N ASP A 448 13.34 14.46 -13.11
CA ASP A 448 14.69 15.06 -13.19
C ASP A 448 14.70 16.61 -13.08
N ILE A 449 13.95 17.13 -12.10
CA ILE A 449 13.91 18.56 -11.78
C ILE A 449 14.90 18.83 -10.64
N HIS A 450 15.84 19.76 -10.85
CA HIS A 450 16.99 19.98 -9.98
C HIS A 450 17.30 21.47 -9.80
N SER A 451 17.84 21.86 -8.65
CA SER A 451 18.36 23.22 -8.45
C SER A 451 19.33 23.33 -7.27
N ALA A 452 20.26 24.28 -7.36
CA ALA A 452 21.13 24.71 -6.27
C ALA A 452 20.41 25.45 -5.11
N GLY A 453 19.07 25.52 -5.12
CA GLY A 453 18.27 26.17 -4.08
C GLY A 453 17.03 25.38 -3.67
N TRP A 454 15.94 25.51 -4.42
CA TRP A 454 14.66 24.87 -4.10
C TRP A 454 13.97 24.30 -5.35
N THR A 455 13.17 23.25 -5.18
CA THR A 455 12.64 22.47 -6.30
C THR A 455 11.21 22.02 -6.05
N TYR A 456 10.32 22.20 -7.04
CA TYR A 456 8.95 21.64 -7.04
C TYR A 456 8.67 20.88 -8.35
N ALA A 457 7.91 19.78 -8.34
CA ALA A 457 7.36 19.22 -9.58
C ALA A 457 6.18 20.08 -10.06
N VAL A 458 5.21 20.32 -9.17
CA VAL A 458 4.08 21.24 -9.38
C VAL A 458 4.01 22.23 -8.22
N ALA A 459 3.89 23.52 -8.52
CA ALA A 459 3.76 24.58 -7.50
C ALA A 459 2.55 25.49 -7.76
N SER A 460 1.64 25.57 -6.79
CA SER A 460 0.58 26.60 -6.70
C SER A 460 1.04 27.72 -5.77
N THR A 461 0.99 28.98 -6.22
CA THR A 461 1.53 30.12 -5.45
C THR A 461 0.89 31.47 -5.86
N PRO A 462 0.74 32.44 -4.94
CA PRO A 462 0.49 33.84 -5.27
C PRO A 462 1.77 34.50 -5.83
N SER A 463 1.93 35.83 -5.75
CA SER A 463 3.13 36.50 -6.27
C SER A 463 3.56 37.66 -5.39
N SER A 464 4.86 37.92 -5.28
CA SER A 464 5.43 39.08 -4.56
C SER A 464 4.96 40.46 -5.05
N LYS A 465 4.22 40.51 -6.17
CA LYS A 465 3.55 41.72 -6.70
C LYS A 465 2.03 41.74 -6.47
N SER A 466 1.43 40.64 -6.01
CA SER A 466 -0.02 40.42 -5.94
C SER A 466 -0.37 39.24 -5.00
N SER A 467 -1.05 39.52 -3.89
CA SER A 467 -1.50 38.55 -2.88
C SER A 467 -2.76 37.78 -3.30
N VAL A 468 -3.01 37.59 -4.60
CA VAL A 468 -4.17 36.84 -5.09
C VAL A 468 -3.73 35.42 -5.39
N GLN A 469 -4.28 34.45 -4.67
CA GLN A 469 -4.05 33.03 -4.91
C GLN A 469 -4.73 32.54 -6.21
N PRO A 470 -4.22 31.49 -6.87
CA PRO A 470 -5.00 30.64 -7.79
C PRO A 470 -6.25 30.09 -7.11
N VAL A 471 -7.30 29.76 -7.87
CA VAL A 471 -8.53 29.11 -7.37
C VAL A 471 -8.94 27.97 -8.31
N ASN A 472 -9.71 27.00 -7.80
CA ASN A 472 -10.10 25.77 -8.51
C ASN A 472 -8.91 25.10 -9.25
N VAL A 473 -7.86 24.70 -8.52
CA VAL A 473 -6.69 24.00 -9.09
C VAL A 473 -6.79 22.49 -8.85
N VAL A 474 -6.69 21.70 -9.91
CA VAL A 474 -6.68 20.23 -9.86
C VAL A 474 -5.31 19.72 -10.31
N ILE A 475 -4.75 18.78 -9.54
CA ILE A 475 -3.49 18.08 -9.84
C ILE A 475 -3.79 16.58 -9.78
N GLU A 476 -3.98 15.93 -10.92
CA GLU A 476 -4.50 14.55 -10.99
C GLU A 476 -3.72 13.63 -11.94
N GLY A 477 -3.50 12.36 -11.60
CA GLY A 477 -2.92 11.38 -12.54
C GLY A 477 -1.45 11.59 -12.89
N ASN A 478 -0.73 12.49 -12.23
CA ASN A 478 0.65 12.84 -12.61
C ASN A 478 1.68 11.92 -11.93
N THR A 479 2.76 11.59 -12.64
CA THR A 479 3.91 10.84 -12.13
C THR A 479 5.06 11.79 -11.83
N MET A 480 5.64 11.69 -10.63
CA MET A 480 6.66 12.63 -10.10
C MET A 480 7.90 11.90 -9.56
N GLU A 481 8.98 11.90 -10.34
CA GLU A 481 10.25 11.21 -10.02
C GLU A 481 11.45 12.17 -10.04
N GLY A 482 12.56 11.86 -9.36
CA GLY A 482 13.80 12.64 -9.52
C GLY A 482 13.72 14.11 -9.08
N ILE A 483 12.80 14.46 -8.16
CA ILE A 483 12.51 15.86 -7.83
C ILE A 483 13.42 16.31 -6.67
N GLY A 484 14.53 16.96 -6.99
CA GLY A 484 15.48 17.50 -6.00
C GLY A 484 15.89 16.47 -4.95
N ASN A 485 16.22 15.24 -5.37
CA ASN A 485 16.26 14.05 -4.50
C ASN A 485 17.66 13.64 -3.99
N GLY A 486 18.70 14.44 -4.25
CA GLY A 486 20.09 14.12 -3.89
C GLY A 486 20.97 13.62 -5.04
N SER A 487 20.42 13.48 -6.25
CA SER A 487 21.11 13.04 -7.48
C SER A 487 22.24 13.98 -7.93
N GLU A 488 21.91 15.26 -8.18
CA GLU A 488 22.81 16.28 -8.75
C GLU A 488 23.33 17.24 -7.66
N TYR A 489 22.48 17.58 -6.69
CA TYR A 489 22.79 18.48 -5.57
C TYR A 489 22.61 17.75 -4.23
N ASP A 490 23.52 17.96 -3.28
CA ASP A 490 23.47 17.33 -1.95
C ASP A 490 22.46 18.04 -1.03
N VAL A 491 21.17 17.80 -1.29
CA VAL A 491 20.02 18.42 -0.60
C VAL A 491 19.87 18.02 0.87
N PHE A 492 20.67 17.07 1.36
CA PHE A 492 20.59 16.54 2.73
C PHE A 492 21.78 16.98 3.60
N ALA A 493 22.70 17.79 3.06
CA ALA A 493 23.90 18.23 3.77
C ALA A 493 23.62 19.12 4.99
N ASP A 494 22.60 19.99 4.92
CA ASP A 494 22.16 20.85 6.01
C ASP A 494 20.67 21.20 5.83
N ALA A 495 19.80 20.64 6.67
CA ALA A 495 18.34 20.87 6.61
C ALA A 495 17.91 22.34 6.85
N THR A 496 18.85 23.25 7.15
CA THR A 496 18.60 24.69 7.35
C THR A 496 19.17 25.58 6.24
N ALA A 497 19.83 25.01 5.23
CA ALA A 497 20.47 25.76 4.14
C ALA A 497 20.16 25.16 2.76
N ALA A 498 20.24 25.99 1.73
CA ALA A 498 20.18 25.53 0.34
C ALA A 498 21.43 24.72 -0.04
N PRO A 499 21.31 23.71 -0.92
CA PRO A 499 20.11 23.27 -1.62
C PRO A 499 19.16 22.48 -0.70
N TYR A 500 17.86 22.71 -0.84
CA TYR A 500 16.81 22.07 -0.03
C TYR A 500 16.23 20.83 -0.74
N PRO A 501 15.71 19.83 0.01
CA PRO A 501 15.04 18.67 -0.59
C PRO A 501 13.85 19.08 -1.45
N GLY A 502 13.69 18.42 -2.60
CA GLY A 502 12.60 18.71 -3.54
C GLY A 502 11.23 18.28 -3.04
N VAL A 503 10.20 18.93 -3.58
CA VAL A 503 8.79 18.71 -3.26
C VAL A 503 8.05 18.26 -4.52
N GLY A 504 7.20 17.24 -4.44
CA GLY A 504 6.28 16.88 -5.53
C GLY A 504 5.27 18.01 -5.76
N ILE A 505 4.28 18.11 -4.88
CA ILE A 505 3.20 19.11 -4.96
C ILE A 505 3.37 20.16 -3.85
N GLY A 506 3.56 21.42 -4.22
CA GLY A 506 3.72 22.53 -3.27
C GLY A 506 2.62 23.59 -3.36
N LEU A 507 2.04 23.94 -2.22
CA LEU A 507 1.33 25.21 -2.01
C LEU A 507 2.30 26.16 -1.30
N ASP A 508 2.86 27.10 -2.07
CA ASP A 508 3.94 28.00 -1.63
C ASP A 508 3.44 29.44 -1.43
N THR A 509 4.27 30.30 -0.83
CA THR A 509 3.96 31.70 -0.56
C THR A 509 4.50 32.64 -1.64
N ALA A 510 4.18 33.93 -1.55
CA ALA A 510 4.61 34.94 -2.52
C ALA A 510 6.13 35.19 -2.56
N GLY A 511 6.87 34.83 -1.50
CA GLY A 511 8.31 35.03 -1.35
C GLY A 511 9.07 33.89 -0.65
N GLY A 512 8.38 32.82 -0.23
CA GLY A 512 8.93 31.58 0.34
C GLY A 512 8.74 31.43 1.86
N GLU A 513 8.66 32.56 2.59
CA GLU A 513 8.44 32.63 4.04
C GLU A 513 6.94 32.53 4.38
N VAL A 514 6.59 31.97 5.54
CA VAL A 514 5.17 31.73 5.94
C VAL A 514 4.60 32.80 6.88
N GLU A 515 5.42 33.45 7.71
CA GLU A 515 4.92 34.45 8.68
C GLU A 515 4.59 35.83 8.05
N ASP A 516 5.23 36.18 6.93
CA ASP A 516 5.18 37.53 6.34
C ASP A 516 4.48 37.60 4.95
N ASP A 517 4.35 36.48 4.22
CA ASP A 517 3.81 36.43 2.86
C ASP A 517 2.50 35.63 2.76
N PRO A 518 1.58 35.97 1.82
CA PRO A 518 0.39 35.19 1.54
C PRO A 518 0.75 33.82 0.91
N THR A 519 0.03 32.78 1.31
CA THR A 519 0.08 31.40 0.79
C THR A 519 -0.83 31.21 -0.44
N ALA A 520 -0.68 30.09 -1.14
CA ALA A 520 -1.81 29.52 -1.90
C ALA A 520 -2.81 28.87 -0.91
N ASP A 521 -4.10 28.93 -1.22
CA ASP A 521 -5.18 28.51 -0.32
C ASP A 521 -5.47 27.00 -0.48
N ALA A 522 -5.39 26.24 0.62
CA ALA A 522 -5.50 24.79 0.56
C ALA A 522 -6.92 24.28 0.29
N SER A 523 -7.95 25.12 0.49
CA SER A 523 -9.35 24.79 0.14
C SER A 523 -9.67 24.96 -1.36
N GLU A 524 -8.74 25.55 -2.11
CA GLU A 524 -8.85 25.89 -3.54
C GLU A 524 -7.95 25.01 -4.43
N VAL A 525 -7.28 24.00 -3.85
CA VAL A 525 -6.44 23.02 -4.56
C VAL A 525 -6.87 21.60 -4.19
N THR A 526 -6.84 20.69 -5.16
CA THR A 526 -7.03 19.24 -4.94
C THR A 526 -5.94 18.47 -5.67
N ALA A 527 -5.29 17.55 -4.96
CA ALA A 527 -4.18 16.74 -5.47
C ALA A 527 -4.51 15.25 -5.25
N VAL A 528 -4.96 14.53 -6.27
CA VAL A 528 -5.44 13.14 -6.12
C VAL A 528 -4.92 12.24 -7.24
N ASN A 529 -4.81 10.94 -7.00
CA ASN A 529 -4.38 9.97 -8.03
C ASN A 529 -3.01 10.28 -8.65
N ASN A 530 -2.05 10.84 -7.90
CA ASN A 530 -0.67 11.11 -8.37
C ASN A 530 0.34 10.09 -7.80
N ASP A 531 1.41 9.86 -8.55
CA ASP A 531 2.55 9.01 -8.20
C ASP A 531 3.71 9.86 -7.67
N LEU A 532 3.96 9.81 -6.36
CA LEU A 532 4.95 10.65 -5.66
C LEU A 532 6.22 9.84 -5.34
N ILE A 533 6.77 9.16 -6.35
CA ILE A 533 7.76 8.08 -6.21
C ILE A 533 9.21 8.54 -6.00
N GLY A 534 9.56 9.79 -6.38
CA GLY A 534 10.94 10.27 -6.36
C GLY A 534 11.16 11.67 -5.81
N ALA A 535 10.23 12.18 -5.00
CA ALA A 535 10.36 13.46 -4.30
C ALA A 535 10.55 13.23 -2.78
N PRO A 536 11.56 13.82 -2.11
CA PRO A 536 11.74 13.69 -0.66
C PRO A 536 10.52 14.14 0.17
N VAL A 537 9.85 15.21 -0.28
CA VAL A 537 8.54 15.62 0.23
C VAL A 537 7.52 15.38 -0.88
N GLY A 538 6.53 14.52 -0.65
CA GLY A 538 5.49 14.24 -1.64
C GLY A 538 4.57 15.45 -1.81
N VAL A 539 4.09 16.00 -0.69
CA VAL A 539 3.17 17.15 -0.66
C VAL A 539 3.57 18.11 0.46
N GLN A 540 3.61 19.41 0.15
CA GLN A 540 3.83 20.49 1.12
C GLN A 540 2.70 21.52 1.04
N ASN A 541 1.93 21.64 2.12
CA ASN A 541 0.97 22.72 2.32
C ASN A 541 1.52 23.78 3.29
N LYS A 542 1.85 24.98 2.79
CA LYS A 542 2.23 26.13 3.66
C LYS A 542 1.03 26.92 4.19
N ASP A 543 -0.19 26.70 3.71
CA ASP A 543 -1.42 27.24 4.30
C ASP A 543 -1.84 26.40 5.51
N LEU A 544 -1.33 26.79 6.67
CA LEU A 544 -1.65 26.18 7.96
C LEU A 544 -3.03 26.58 8.50
N SER A 545 -3.87 27.28 7.72
CA SER A 545 -5.23 27.70 8.11
C SER A 545 -6.35 26.85 7.51
N ALA A 546 -6.05 26.06 6.47
CA ALA A 546 -6.93 25.07 5.87
C ALA A 546 -6.17 23.73 5.69
N THR A 547 -6.88 22.67 5.28
CA THR A 547 -6.30 21.35 5.00
C THR A 547 -6.36 21.08 3.50
N LEU A 548 -5.24 20.68 2.92
CA LEU A 548 -5.14 20.31 1.50
C LEU A 548 -5.67 18.89 1.30
N ASN A 549 -6.58 18.69 0.34
CA ASN A 549 -6.96 17.35 -0.10
C ASN A 549 -5.83 16.74 -0.95
N ALA A 550 -5.09 15.79 -0.35
CA ALA A 550 -4.06 14.96 -0.95
C ALA A 550 -4.40 13.45 -0.85
N THR A 551 -5.69 13.11 -0.85
CA THR A 551 -6.16 11.70 -0.80
C THR A 551 -5.88 10.96 -2.11
N SER A 552 -5.91 9.63 -2.06
CA SER A 552 -5.73 8.72 -3.20
C SER A 552 -4.44 8.97 -4.00
N ASN A 553 -3.35 9.42 -3.38
CA ASN A 553 -2.03 9.46 -4.01
C ASN A 553 -1.20 8.21 -3.63
N TRP A 554 -0.28 7.82 -4.50
CA TRP A 554 0.76 6.83 -4.22
C TRP A 554 1.99 7.55 -3.66
N TRP A 555 2.37 7.25 -2.43
CA TRP A 555 3.48 7.93 -1.74
C TRP A 555 4.84 7.23 -1.93
N GLY A 556 4.94 6.28 -2.87
CA GLY A 556 6.11 5.39 -3.00
C GLY A 556 6.16 4.25 -1.96
N SER A 557 5.17 4.14 -1.08
CA SER A 557 5.01 3.03 -0.13
C SER A 557 3.54 2.73 0.14
N ALA A 558 3.20 1.44 0.26
CA ALA A 558 1.86 0.98 0.62
C ALA A 558 1.45 1.39 2.05
N ASN A 559 2.42 1.83 2.86
CA ASN A 559 2.18 2.35 4.21
C ASN A 559 1.83 3.85 4.22
N GLY A 560 1.68 4.50 3.06
CA GLY A 560 1.28 5.91 2.97
C GLY A 560 2.44 6.90 3.17
N PRO A 561 2.15 8.18 3.45
CA PRO A 561 3.18 9.21 3.64
C PRO A 561 3.95 9.02 4.95
N THR A 562 5.19 9.52 5.00
CA THR A 562 5.88 9.75 6.26
C THR A 562 5.36 11.04 6.91
N VAL A 563 4.64 10.93 8.03
CA VAL A 563 4.10 12.05 8.83
C VAL A 563 3.68 11.57 10.22
N ASP A 564 3.81 12.41 11.25
CA ASP A 564 3.51 12.06 12.65
C ASP A 564 2.06 11.58 12.90
N THR A 565 1.11 11.92 12.02
CA THR A 565 -0.30 11.48 12.08
C THR A 565 -0.58 10.17 11.34
N ASN A 566 0.43 9.55 10.72
CA ASN A 566 0.35 8.21 10.15
C ASN A 566 1.07 7.24 11.11
N ALA A 567 0.29 6.51 11.93
CA ALA A 567 0.83 5.57 12.90
C ALA A 567 1.08 4.17 12.31
N TYR A 568 0.64 3.93 11.07
CA TYR A 568 0.73 2.62 10.41
C TYR A 568 2.11 2.38 9.80
N ASN A 569 2.79 1.35 10.30
CA ASN A 569 4.08 0.85 9.81
C ASN A 569 5.16 1.95 9.67
N ASN A 570 5.34 2.77 10.73
CA ASN A 570 6.40 3.78 10.84
C ASN A 570 7.79 3.22 10.48
N ASP A 571 8.69 4.11 10.06
CA ASP A 571 10.01 3.79 9.46
C ASP A 571 9.95 2.98 8.14
N SER A 572 8.75 2.57 7.68
CA SER A 572 8.51 1.90 6.38
C SER A 572 7.55 2.69 5.47
N GLN A 573 7.33 3.97 5.78
CA GLN A 573 6.47 4.90 5.06
C GLN A 573 7.17 5.54 3.84
N GLY A 574 6.40 6.24 3.01
CA GLY A 574 6.82 6.83 1.74
C GLY A 574 7.30 8.28 1.86
N ALA A 575 7.16 9.04 0.77
CA ALA A 575 7.49 10.46 0.71
C ALA A 575 6.76 11.28 1.81
N VAL A 576 7.38 12.37 2.27
CA VAL A 576 6.85 13.14 3.42
C VAL A 576 5.59 13.92 3.04
N ALA A 577 4.58 13.91 3.91
CA ALA A 577 3.48 14.88 3.89
C ALA A 577 3.79 16.01 4.90
N SER A 578 3.71 17.27 4.46
CA SER A 578 4.16 18.42 5.24
C SER A 578 3.09 19.51 5.34
N GLY A 579 2.77 19.93 6.57
CA GLY A 579 1.69 20.87 6.87
C GLY A 579 0.33 20.18 7.02
N ASN A 580 -0.75 20.96 6.98
CA ASN A 580 -2.12 20.42 7.07
C ASN A 580 -2.48 19.72 5.75
N VAL A 581 -2.30 18.40 5.69
CA VAL A 581 -2.55 17.58 4.50
C VAL A 581 -3.48 16.43 4.89
N GLU A 582 -4.61 16.31 4.21
CA GLU A 582 -5.45 15.12 4.28
C GLU A 582 -4.95 14.13 3.23
N PHE A 583 -4.59 12.93 3.62
CA PHE A 583 -3.96 11.92 2.78
C PHE A 583 -4.63 10.55 2.84
N THR A 584 -5.68 10.39 3.66
CA THR A 584 -6.37 9.12 3.88
C THR A 584 -7.73 9.11 3.17
N PRO A 585 -8.09 8.05 2.42
CA PRO A 585 -7.26 6.91 2.05
C PRO A 585 -6.16 7.28 1.04
N TRP A 586 -5.06 6.53 1.01
CA TRP A 586 -4.01 6.63 -0.02
C TRP A 586 -4.09 5.45 -1.00
N LEU A 587 -3.19 5.38 -2.00
CA LEU A 587 -3.08 4.21 -2.89
C LEU A 587 -2.07 3.20 -2.35
N ASN A 588 -2.37 1.91 -2.46
CA ASN A 588 -1.47 0.82 -2.04
C ASN A 588 -0.43 0.39 -3.08
N ALA A 589 -0.47 0.95 -4.29
CA ALA A 589 0.50 0.77 -5.38
C ALA A 589 0.53 2.03 -6.28
N SER A 590 1.46 2.05 -7.26
CA SER A 590 1.51 3.05 -8.33
C SER A 590 0.23 3.07 -9.17
N ILE A 591 -0.18 4.23 -9.67
CA ILE A 591 -1.35 4.39 -10.55
C ILE A 591 -1.30 3.51 -11.83
N GLU A 592 -0.10 3.09 -12.25
CA GLU A 592 0.10 2.17 -13.38
C GLU A 592 0.00 0.67 -12.99
N ASP A 593 0.08 0.33 -11.70
CA ASP A 593 0.21 -1.03 -11.15
C ASP A 593 -1.08 -1.52 -10.42
N ASP A 594 -2.26 -1.43 -11.07
CA ASP A 594 -3.56 -1.91 -10.56
C ASP A 594 -3.95 -1.33 -9.15
N ALA A 595 -3.53 -0.10 -8.85
CA ALA A 595 -3.67 0.54 -7.54
C ALA A 595 -5.08 0.53 -6.94
N GLN A 596 -5.14 0.37 -5.61
CA GLN A 596 -6.37 0.41 -4.82
C GLN A 596 -6.27 1.39 -3.67
N SER A 597 -7.40 2.05 -3.39
CA SER A 597 -7.57 2.94 -2.25
C SER A 597 -7.51 2.15 -0.94
N PHE A 598 -6.69 2.59 0.01
CA PHE A 598 -6.41 1.91 1.28
C PHE A 598 -6.38 2.91 2.44
N ALA A 599 -6.94 2.49 3.58
CA ALA A 599 -6.77 3.11 4.89
C ALA A 599 -6.60 1.98 5.92
N PRO A 600 -5.64 2.07 6.85
CA PRO A 600 -5.37 1.02 7.83
C PRO A 600 -6.38 0.99 8.99
N VAL A 601 -7.17 2.04 9.17
CA VAL A 601 -8.27 2.09 10.16
C VAL A 601 -9.51 2.67 9.50
N THR A 602 -10.68 2.09 9.78
CA THR A 602 -11.98 2.58 9.31
C THR A 602 -13.05 2.47 10.39
N ASN A 603 -14.15 3.21 10.27
CA ASN A 603 -15.34 3.00 11.11
C ASN A 603 -16.59 2.68 10.29
N ASP A 604 -17.63 2.14 10.95
CA ASP A 604 -18.87 1.73 10.29
C ASP A 604 -19.73 2.89 9.75
N THR A 605 -19.44 4.13 10.17
CA THR A 605 -20.00 5.35 9.55
C THR A 605 -19.29 5.77 8.25
N GLY A 606 -18.15 5.14 7.91
CA GLY A 606 -17.46 5.28 6.63
C GLY A 606 -16.25 6.24 6.62
N GLY A 607 -15.76 6.63 7.80
CA GLY A 607 -14.49 7.31 7.99
C GLY A 607 -13.29 6.40 7.71
N GLN A 608 -12.16 7.01 7.35
CA GLN A 608 -10.94 6.34 6.91
C GLN A 608 -9.73 7.07 7.49
N PHE A 609 -8.89 6.38 8.26
CA PHE A 609 -7.90 6.99 9.15
C PHE A 609 -6.52 6.29 9.09
N ALA A 610 -5.47 7.05 9.35
CA ALA A 610 -4.07 6.60 9.33
C ALA A 610 -3.53 6.16 10.71
N SER A 611 -4.33 6.33 11.75
CA SER A 611 -4.03 5.94 13.12
C SER A 611 -5.33 5.56 13.85
N ILE A 612 -5.21 4.80 14.92
CA ILE A 612 -6.34 4.34 15.74
C ILE A 612 -6.93 5.53 16.52
N GLN A 613 -6.10 6.39 17.12
CA GLN A 613 -6.60 7.56 17.86
C GLN A 613 -7.39 8.52 16.96
N ALA A 614 -6.97 8.73 15.71
CA ALA A 614 -7.70 9.61 14.79
C ALA A 614 -9.10 9.07 14.42
N ALA A 615 -9.30 7.74 14.49
CA ALA A 615 -10.60 7.11 14.32
C ALA A 615 -11.47 7.26 15.59
N ILE A 616 -10.88 7.10 16.78
CA ILE A 616 -11.54 7.29 18.07
C ILE A 616 -11.98 8.75 18.28
N ASP A 617 -11.09 9.72 18.00
CA ASP A 617 -11.35 11.17 18.04
C ASP A 617 -12.52 11.62 17.14
N ALA A 618 -12.86 10.81 16.12
CA ALA A 618 -13.89 11.07 15.13
C ALA A 618 -15.17 10.23 15.30
N ALA A 619 -15.21 9.32 16.27
CA ALA A 619 -16.30 8.36 16.46
C ALA A 619 -17.50 8.95 17.22
N ASP A 620 -18.72 8.60 16.78
CA ASP A 620 -19.95 8.83 17.55
C ASP A 620 -20.20 7.66 18.55
N GLU A 621 -21.12 7.84 19.50
CA GLU A 621 -21.51 6.74 20.41
C GLU A 621 -22.03 5.52 19.62
N ASN A 622 -21.58 4.31 19.98
CA ASN A 622 -21.89 3.01 19.35
C ASN A 622 -21.18 2.71 18.01
N ASP A 623 -20.24 3.55 17.54
CA ASP A 623 -19.42 3.25 16.35
C ASP A 623 -18.50 2.02 16.58
N THR A 624 -18.21 1.30 15.49
CA THR A 624 -17.22 0.22 15.45
C THR A 624 -16.00 0.68 14.66
N ILE A 625 -14.81 0.54 15.25
CA ILE A 625 -13.51 0.85 14.64
C ILE A 625 -12.85 -0.47 14.20
N GLU A 626 -12.75 -0.67 12.89
CA GLU A 626 -12.06 -1.82 12.28
C GLU A 626 -10.60 -1.43 11.96
N VAL A 627 -9.64 -2.25 12.41
CA VAL A 627 -8.20 -2.01 12.29
C VAL A 627 -7.53 -3.14 11.47
N GLU A 628 -6.82 -2.78 10.41
CA GLU A 628 -6.09 -3.71 9.54
C GLU A 628 -4.79 -4.22 10.18
N SER A 629 -4.27 -5.34 9.68
CA SER A 629 -3.02 -5.93 10.19
C SER A 629 -1.81 -5.03 9.91
N GLY A 630 -1.00 -4.74 10.93
CA GLY A 630 0.13 -3.81 10.84
C GLY A 630 0.66 -3.41 12.21
N VAL A 631 1.65 -2.52 12.26
CA VAL A 631 2.23 -2.00 13.50
C VAL A 631 1.83 -0.53 13.68
N TYR A 632 1.17 -0.22 14.79
CA TYR A 632 0.64 1.08 15.17
C TYR A 632 1.47 1.65 16.32
N ASN A 633 2.23 2.71 16.07
CA ASN A 633 3.16 3.30 17.05
C ASN A 633 2.52 4.50 17.77
N GLU A 634 1.41 4.24 18.47
CA GLU A 634 0.61 5.23 19.17
C GLU A 634 0.13 4.71 20.54
N SER A 635 -0.27 5.63 21.42
CA SER A 635 -1.13 5.33 22.58
C SER A 635 -2.57 5.59 22.18
N VAL A 636 -3.52 4.82 22.72
CA VAL A 636 -4.96 4.99 22.44
C VAL A 636 -5.68 5.36 23.74
N ASP A 637 -6.55 6.37 23.70
CA ASP A 637 -7.44 6.79 24.81
C ASP A 637 -8.88 6.88 24.28
N ILE A 638 -9.79 6.15 24.93
CA ILE A 638 -11.19 5.96 24.50
C ILE A 638 -12.13 6.57 25.55
N ASP A 639 -12.61 7.80 25.28
CA ASP A 639 -13.57 8.54 26.12
C ASP A 639 -15.00 8.60 25.55
N THR A 640 -15.22 8.09 24.33
CA THR A 640 -16.55 7.90 23.71
C THR A 640 -17.22 6.58 24.15
N GLN A 641 -18.53 6.62 24.41
CA GLN A 641 -19.28 5.47 24.93
C GLN A 641 -19.68 4.45 23.85
N ASN A 642 -19.70 3.17 24.25
CA ASN A 642 -20.12 2.02 23.42
C ASN A 642 -19.26 1.76 22.17
N ILE A 643 -18.00 2.23 22.16
CA ILE A 643 -17.06 1.97 21.06
C ILE A 643 -16.62 0.51 21.02
N THR A 644 -16.72 -0.13 19.86
CA THR A 644 -16.11 -1.44 19.60
C THR A 644 -14.81 -1.23 18.82
N LEU A 645 -13.65 -1.37 19.47
CA LEU A 645 -12.34 -1.35 18.83
C LEU A 645 -11.94 -2.78 18.46
N SER A 646 -11.83 -3.05 17.15
CA SER A 646 -11.78 -4.39 16.57
C SER A 646 -10.56 -4.58 15.65
N GLY A 647 -9.65 -5.47 16.06
CA GLY A 647 -8.50 -5.91 15.27
C GLY A 647 -8.79 -7.19 14.47
N PRO A 648 -7.86 -7.66 13.62
CA PRO A 648 -8.06 -8.78 12.69
C PRO A 648 -8.44 -10.12 13.34
N ASN A 649 -8.29 -10.24 14.66
CA ASN A 649 -8.57 -11.44 15.44
C ASN A 649 -9.71 -11.26 16.46
N ALA A 650 -10.58 -10.26 16.32
CA ALA A 650 -11.61 -9.93 17.33
C ALA A 650 -12.54 -11.10 17.69
N ASP A 651 -12.89 -11.96 16.72
CA ASP A 651 -13.70 -13.18 16.93
C ASP A 651 -12.85 -14.44 17.31
N THR A 652 -11.53 -14.33 17.46
CA THR A 652 -10.61 -15.50 17.56
C THR A 652 -9.72 -15.44 18.81
N PRO A 653 -9.94 -16.29 19.83
CA PRO A 653 -9.15 -16.28 21.07
C PRO A 653 -7.67 -16.61 20.84
N TYR A 654 -6.84 -16.38 21.86
CA TYR A 654 -5.38 -16.54 21.77
C TYR A 654 -4.92 -17.90 21.19
N HIS A 655 -5.67 -18.98 21.46
CA HIS A 655 -5.38 -20.35 21.04
C HIS A 655 -5.98 -20.73 19.66
N GLY A 656 -6.60 -19.79 18.95
CA GLY A 656 -7.21 -20.02 17.64
C GLY A 656 -6.26 -19.93 16.44
N ASP A 657 -6.76 -20.25 15.25
CA ASP A 657 -6.06 -20.06 13.95
C ASP A 657 -6.03 -18.57 13.54
N ARG A 658 -5.27 -17.76 14.29
CA ARG A 658 -5.21 -16.30 14.17
C ARG A 658 -4.61 -15.81 12.85
N GLN A 659 -5.13 -14.69 12.37
CA GLN A 659 -4.68 -13.92 11.21
C GLN A 659 -3.52 -12.97 11.60
N PRO A 660 -2.81 -12.35 10.63
CA PRO A 660 -1.82 -11.33 10.92
C PRO A 660 -2.38 -10.21 11.81
N GLU A 661 -1.62 -9.84 12.85
CA GLU A 661 -2.10 -9.00 13.94
C GLU A 661 -2.11 -7.50 13.59
N ALA A 662 -3.05 -6.77 14.20
CA ALA A 662 -2.86 -5.34 14.47
C ALA A 662 -2.07 -5.20 15.79
N VAL A 663 -0.88 -4.60 15.72
CA VAL A 663 0.08 -4.51 16.82
C VAL A 663 0.15 -3.08 17.33
N ILE A 664 -0.40 -2.79 18.51
CA ILE A 664 -0.32 -1.46 19.14
C ILE A 664 0.91 -1.42 20.05
N ASN A 665 1.83 -0.48 19.79
CA ASN A 665 3.09 -0.30 20.53
C ASN A 665 2.97 0.79 21.61
N GLY A 666 1.87 0.78 22.37
CA GLY A 666 1.55 1.74 23.41
C GLY A 666 0.40 1.26 24.30
N PRO A 667 0.11 1.95 25.42
CA PRO A 667 -1.02 1.64 26.27
C PRO A 667 -2.36 1.93 25.57
N VAL A 668 -3.37 1.11 25.87
CA VAL A 668 -4.78 1.37 25.53
C VAL A 668 -5.53 1.77 26.80
N VAL A 669 -6.02 3.01 26.85
CA VAL A 669 -6.79 3.57 27.97
C VAL A 669 -8.27 3.61 27.60
N VAL A 670 -9.12 3.15 28.51
CA VAL A 670 -10.58 3.16 28.39
C VAL A 670 -11.11 3.95 29.58
N SER A 671 -11.75 5.08 29.30
CA SER A 671 -12.37 5.96 30.31
C SER A 671 -13.89 6.10 30.15
N ALA A 672 -14.48 5.33 29.24
CA ALA A 672 -15.90 5.35 28.90
C ALA A 672 -16.62 4.00 29.10
N SER A 673 -17.94 4.09 29.33
CA SER A 673 -18.83 2.93 29.45
C SER A 673 -19.18 2.33 28.09
N GLY A 674 -19.35 1.00 28.04
CA GLY A 674 -19.77 0.25 26.86
C GLY A 674 -18.64 -0.20 25.94
N VAL A 675 -17.39 0.11 26.26
CA VAL A 675 -16.25 -0.09 25.35
C VAL A 675 -15.80 -1.56 25.30
N GLU A 676 -15.50 -2.03 24.10
CA GLU A 676 -14.88 -3.33 23.84
C GLU A 676 -13.56 -3.15 23.08
N VAL A 677 -12.49 -3.80 23.53
CA VAL A 677 -11.17 -3.83 22.88
C VAL A 677 -10.84 -5.27 22.54
N ALA A 678 -10.88 -5.62 21.25
CA ALA A 678 -10.81 -7.01 20.81
C ALA A 678 -9.86 -7.30 19.65
N GLY A 679 -9.08 -8.38 19.74
CA GLY A 679 -8.37 -8.97 18.59
C GLY A 679 -7.02 -8.38 18.22
N PHE A 680 -6.31 -7.75 19.16
CA PHE A 680 -5.01 -7.09 18.93
C PHE A 680 -3.83 -7.88 19.50
N THR A 681 -2.61 -7.47 19.10
CA THR A 681 -1.42 -7.61 19.94
C THR A 681 -1.09 -6.25 20.57
N LEU A 682 -0.97 -6.18 21.89
CA LEU A 682 -0.65 -4.97 22.63
C LEU A 682 0.74 -5.10 23.26
N ASN A 683 1.70 -4.28 22.82
CA ASN A 683 3.05 -4.20 23.37
C ASN A 683 3.25 -2.83 24.03
N SER A 684 2.96 -2.69 25.32
CA SER A 684 3.34 -1.46 26.01
C SER A 684 4.87 -1.39 26.08
N THR A 685 5.43 -0.18 25.97
CA THR A 685 6.87 0.04 26.15
C THR A 685 7.10 1.26 27.05
N GLN A 686 8.09 1.15 27.94
CA GLN A 686 8.46 2.18 28.94
C GLN A 686 7.41 2.43 30.03
N GLU A 687 7.41 1.59 31.07
CA GLU A 687 6.78 1.89 32.37
C GLU A 687 5.26 2.18 32.30
N ALA A 688 4.57 1.61 31.31
CA ALA A 688 3.13 1.77 31.07
C ALA A 688 2.42 0.41 31.05
N GLU A 689 1.17 0.37 31.50
CA GLU A 689 0.30 -0.80 31.45
C GLU A 689 -0.05 -1.21 30.00
N GLY A 690 -0.51 -2.45 29.80
CA GLY A 690 -1.02 -2.89 28.49
C GLY A 690 -2.38 -2.29 28.17
N VAL A 691 -3.37 -2.53 29.04
CA VAL A 691 -4.71 -1.93 29.00
C VAL A 691 -5.02 -1.29 30.36
N VAL A 692 -5.63 -0.10 30.36
CA VAL A 692 -6.11 0.59 31.56
C VAL A 692 -7.61 0.85 31.43
N LEU A 693 -8.42 0.27 32.31
CA LEU A 693 -9.85 0.55 32.45
C LEU A 693 -10.04 1.48 33.67
N ALA A 694 -10.14 2.80 33.45
CA ALA A 694 -10.08 3.80 34.53
C ALA A 694 -11.17 4.88 34.42
N ASP A 695 -12.02 4.96 35.45
CA ASP A 695 -12.96 6.07 35.63
C ASP A 695 -12.21 7.35 36.04
N TYR A 696 -12.24 8.38 35.17
CA TYR A 696 -11.71 9.72 35.46
C TYR A 696 -12.79 10.80 35.74
N GLY A 697 -14.06 10.43 35.94
CA GLY A 697 -15.11 11.37 36.35
C GLY A 697 -16.59 10.91 36.36
N GLY A 698 -16.91 9.66 36.04
CA GLY A 698 -18.28 9.13 35.99
C GLY A 698 -18.37 7.61 35.81
N SER A 699 -19.51 7.03 36.24
CA SER A 699 -19.80 5.59 36.21
C SER A 699 -19.43 4.92 34.89
N MET A 700 -18.63 3.86 34.97
CA MET A 700 -18.38 2.93 33.86
C MET A 700 -19.23 1.69 34.10
N ASP A 701 -20.29 1.52 33.32
CA ASP A 701 -21.26 0.46 33.57
C ASP A 701 -20.74 -0.89 33.02
N THR A 702 -20.18 -0.91 31.80
CA THR A 702 -19.56 -2.11 31.22
C THR A 702 -18.24 -1.84 30.49
N ALA A 703 -17.28 -2.75 30.57
CA ALA A 703 -16.08 -2.76 29.72
C ALA A 703 -15.63 -4.21 29.39
N THR A 704 -15.17 -4.43 28.16
CA THR A 704 -14.73 -5.75 27.65
C THR A 704 -13.31 -5.68 27.06
N VAL A 705 -12.44 -6.61 27.43
CA VAL A 705 -11.13 -6.84 26.81
C VAL A 705 -11.08 -8.29 26.33
N ALA A 706 -11.11 -8.51 25.02
CA ALA A 706 -11.34 -9.84 24.44
C ALA A 706 -10.28 -10.27 23.41
N ASN A 707 -9.87 -11.54 23.42
CA ASN A 707 -9.12 -12.15 22.31
C ASN A 707 -7.81 -11.40 21.93
N ASN A 708 -7.16 -10.73 22.89
CA ASN A 708 -5.90 -10.00 22.67
C ASN A 708 -4.67 -10.80 23.11
N THR A 709 -3.51 -10.50 22.53
CA THR A 709 -2.19 -10.89 23.07
C THR A 709 -1.54 -9.66 23.70
N ILE A 710 -1.46 -9.61 25.02
CA ILE A 710 -1.07 -8.44 25.80
C ILE A 710 0.28 -8.68 26.47
N ARG A 711 1.25 -7.80 26.20
CA ARG A 711 2.55 -7.79 26.88
C ARG A 711 2.89 -6.41 27.42
N ALA A 712 2.87 -6.28 28.74
CA ALA A 712 3.31 -5.08 29.45
C ALA A 712 4.83 -5.11 29.72
N GLN A 713 5.56 -4.03 29.44
CA GLN A 713 7.02 -3.94 29.61
C GLN A 713 7.48 -2.69 30.38
N GLY A 714 7.68 -2.83 31.68
CA GLY A 714 8.26 -1.80 32.55
C GLY A 714 8.16 -2.16 34.04
N GLU A 715 8.90 -1.45 34.91
CA GLU A 715 8.81 -1.65 36.36
C GLU A 715 7.37 -1.31 36.84
N ASN A 716 6.72 -2.21 37.59
CA ASN A 716 5.33 -2.13 38.07
C ASN A 716 4.21 -2.11 36.99
N ALA A 717 4.52 -2.43 35.72
CA ALA A 717 3.55 -2.32 34.62
C ALA A 717 2.58 -3.53 34.56
N ASN A 718 1.28 -3.31 34.82
CA ASN A 718 0.26 -4.36 34.78
C ASN A 718 -0.12 -4.74 33.33
N GLY A 719 -0.52 -6.00 33.10
CA GLY A 719 -1.05 -6.44 31.80
C GLY A 719 -2.37 -5.74 31.47
N ILE A 720 -3.38 -5.95 32.31
CA ILE A 720 -4.63 -5.18 32.38
C ILE A 720 -4.73 -4.57 33.78
N LEU A 721 -4.95 -3.26 33.87
CA LEU A 721 -5.27 -2.53 35.08
C LEU A 721 -6.75 -2.11 35.06
N VAL A 722 -7.47 -2.35 36.15
CA VAL A 722 -8.85 -1.89 36.38
C VAL A 722 -8.88 -1.01 37.62
N GLN A 723 -9.30 0.26 37.47
CA GLN A 723 -9.25 1.27 38.53
C GLN A 723 -10.58 2.01 38.73
N GLY A 724 -11.26 1.74 39.84
CA GLY A 724 -12.49 2.44 40.24
C GLY A 724 -12.24 3.72 41.06
N SER A 725 -12.12 4.89 40.42
CA SER A 725 -11.84 6.16 41.14
C SER A 725 -12.31 7.45 40.44
N PRO A 726 -13.60 7.86 40.55
CA PRO A 726 -14.34 7.82 41.83
C PRO A 726 -15.62 6.98 41.87
N GLY A 727 -16.00 6.31 40.79
CA GLY A 727 -17.16 5.42 40.70
C GLY A 727 -16.80 3.93 40.73
N PRO A 728 -17.80 3.05 40.97
CA PRO A 728 -17.67 1.62 40.76
C PRO A 728 -17.70 1.28 39.26
N THR A 729 -17.23 0.09 38.88
CA THR A 729 -17.59 -0.52 37.59
C THR A 729 -18.73 -1.51 37.80
N GLU A 730 -19.83 -1.43 37.04
CA GLU A 730 -20.93 -2.41 37.20
C GLU A 730 -20.52 -3.80 36.65
N ARG A 731 -19.79 -3.85 35.53
CA ARG A 731 -19.26 -5.11 34.96
C ARG A 731 -17.98 -4.97 34.13
N VAL A 732 -16.95 -5.75 34.46
CA VAL A 732 -15.76 -5.99 33.61
C VAL A 732 -15.78 -7.42 33.04
N VAL A 733 -15.37 -7.57 31.79
CA VAL A 733 -15.16 -8.87 31.13
C VAL A 733 -13.75 -8.91 30.50
N ILE A 734 -12.94 -9.88 30.90
CA ILE A 734 -11.61 -10.17 30.35
C ILE A 734 -11.68 -11.61 29.81
N ALA A 735 -11.76 -11.77 28.49
CA ALA A 735 -12.09 -13.04 27.85
C ALA A 735 -11.13 -13.46 26.72
N GLY A 736 -10.65 -14.71 26.70
CA GLY A 736 -9.95 -15.24 25.52
C GLY A 736 -8.55 -14.66 25.24
N ASN A 737 -7.95 -13.92 26.18
CA ASN A 737 -6.68 -13.21 26.00
C ASN A 737 -5.46 -14.06 26.41
N ASP A 738 -4.29 -13.75 25.86
CA ASP A 738 -2.97 -14.15 26.38
C ASP A 738 -2.36 -12.92 27.06
N ILE A 739 -2.12 -12.96 28.36
CA ILE A 739 -1.73 -11.78 29.15
C ILE A 739 -0.44 -12.04 29.92
N ARG A 740 0.57 -11.21 29.65
CA ARG A 740 1.86 -11.23 30.33
C ARG A 740 2.27 -9.83 30.79
N SER A 741 2.74 -9.73 32.03
CA SER A 741 3.64 -8.66 32.46
C SER A 741 5.04 -9.22 32.71
N ASP A 742 6.04 -8.35 32.74
CA ASP A 742 7.43 -8.69 33.10
C ASP A 742 7.84 -8.19 34.51
N ASP A 743 6.97 -7.51 35.29
CA ASP A 743 7.28 -7.01 36.66
C ASP A 743 6.05 -6.80 37.61
N ALA A 744 4.81 -7.03 37.17
CA ALA A 744 3.59 -6.89 37.99
C ALA A 744 2.49 -7.86 37.54
N ALA A 745 1.28 -7.76 38.10
CA ALA A 745 0.18 -8.66 37.77
C ALA A 745 -0.27 -8.57 36.29
N ALA A 746 -0.59 -9.73 35.70
CA ALA A 746 -1.22 -9.81 34.39
C ALA A 746 -2.63 -9.19 34.42
N VAL A 747 -3.42 -9.41 35.49
CA VAL A 747 -4.67 -8.66 35.75
C VAL A 747 -4.66 -8.04 37.15
N ASN A 748 -4.81 -6.72 37.26
CA ASN A 748 -4.85 -6.01 38.54
C ASN A 748 -6.14 -5.19 38.66
N VAL A 749 -6.96 -5.49 39.67
CA VAL A 749 -8.23 -4.80 39.97
C VAL A 749 -8.11 -4.16 41.34
N PHE A 750 -8.26 -2.83 41.43
CA PHE A 750 -8.36 -2.15 42.71
C PHE A 750 -9.18 -0.85 42.64
N GLY A 751 -9.92 -0.57 43.72
CA GLY A 751 -10.88 0.53 43.77
C GLY A 751 -10.67 1.54 44.90
N SER A 752 -11.38 2.65 44.77
CA SER A 752 -11.86 3.46 45.90
C SER A 752 -13.37 3.25 46.18
N ALA A 753 -14.00 2.43 45.33
CA ALA A 753 -15.36 1.90 45.39
C ALA A 753 -15.34 0.46 44.86
N GLU A 754 -16.27 -0.37 45.34
CA GLU A 754 -16.42 -1.78 45.00
C GLU A 754 -16.92 -1.98 43.55
N HIS A 755 -16.34 -2.94 42.82
CA HIS A 755 -16.75 -3.30 41.46
C HIS A 755 -17.84 -4.39 41.52
N SER A 756 -19.01 -4.18 40.92
CA SER A 756 -20.16 -5.10 41.12
C SER A 756 -20.00 -6.46 40.41
N SER A 757 -19.27 -6.52 39.29
CA SER A 757 -18.98 -7.78 38.61
C SER A 757 -17.64 -7.74 37.88
N VAL A 758 -16.81 -8.75 38.09
CA VAL A 758 -15.59 -9.00 37.30
C VAL A 758 -15.64 -10.44 36.79
N VAL A 759 -15.46 -10.61 35.48
CA VAL A 759 -15.40 -11.92 34.82
C VAL A 759 -14.07 -12.04 34.08
N ILE A 760 -13.26 -13.02 34.47
CA ILE A 760 -11.98 -13.37 33.87
C ILE A 760 -12.14 -14.80 33.35
N THR A 761 -12.27 -14.98 32.03
CA THR A 761 -12.60 -16.28 31.45
C THR A 761 -11.78 -16.66 30.21
N ASP A 762 -11.41 -17.91 30.07
CA ASP A 762 -10.77 -18.46 28.86
C ASP A 762 -9.43 -17.78 28.49
N ASN A 763 -8.68 -17.21 29.45
CA ASN A 763 -7.39 -16.52 29.22
C ASN A 763 -6.16 -17.41 29.50
N ILE A 764 -4.96 -16.95 29.16
CA ILE A 764 -3.72 -17.30 29.89
C ILE A 764 -3.22 -16.09 30.67
N LEU A 765 -2.87 -16.30 31.94
CA LEU A 765 -2.21 -15.31 32.80
C LEU A 765 -0.77 -15.78 33.10
N ARG A 766 0.23 -14.93 32.83
CA ARG A 766 1.66 -15.28 32.93
C ARG A 766 2.47 -14.29 33.76
N SER A 767 3.49 -14.81 34.44
CA SER A 767 4.29 -14.10 35.48
C SER A 767 3.48 -13.96 36.76
N ASP A 768 3.34 -12.78 37.38
CA ASP A 768 2.39 -12.59 38.47
C ASP A 768 0.95 -12.61 37.89
N PRO A 769 0.04 -13.51 38.29
CA PRO A 769 -1.16 -13.76 37.49
C PRO A 769 -2.30 -12.78 37.76
N ALA A 770 -2.76 -12.60 39.01
CA ALA A 770 -3.88 -11.69 39.26
C ALA A 770 -3.95 -11.13 40.70
N GLY A 771 -4.11 -9.81 40.82
CA GLY A 771 -4.48 -9.15 42.09
C GLY A 771 -5.91 -8.62 42.02
N LEU A 772 -6.84 -9.22 42.76
CA LEU A 772 -8.28 -8.94 42.65
C LEU A 772 -8.83 -8.35 43.95
N ARG A 773 -9.20 -7.06 43.94
CA ARG A 773 -9.57 -6.28 45.13
C ARG A 773 -10.92 -5.58 44.99
N ASP A 774 -11.70 -5.57 46.07
CA ASP A 774 -12.98 -4.85 46.20
C ASP A 774 -14.02 -5.23 45.12
N VAL A 775 -14.46 -6.50 45.09
CA VAL A 775 -15.37 -7.05 44.05
C VAL A 775 -16.60 -7.74 44.66
N GLU A 776 -17.80 -7.31 44.31
CA GLU A 776 -19.08 -7.88 44.80
C GLU A 776 -19.33 -9.29 44.23
N THR A 777 -19.06 -9.50 42.93
CA THR A 777 -19.25 -10.78 42.22
C THR A 777 -18.07 -11.10 41.28
N LEU A 778 -17.22 -12.06 41.66
CA LEU A 778 -16.12 -12.58 40.83
C LEU A 778 -16.52 -13.86 40.08
N VAL A 779 -16.16 -13.97 38.81
CA VAL A 779 -16.13 -15.23 38.05
C VAL A 779 -14.74 -15.37 37.43
N PHE A 780 -14.03 -16.45 37.75
CA PHE A 780 -12.70 -16.77 37.23
C PHE A 780 -12.73 -18.20 36.68
N THR A 781 -12.83 -18.37 35.37
CA THR A 781 -13.14 -19.68 34.76
C THR A 781 -12.37 -20.00 33.47
N ASN A 782 -12.08 -21.27 33.18
CA ASN A 782 -11.40 -21.68 31.93
C ASN A 782 -10.02 -21.03 31.70
N ASN A 783 -9.38 -20.44 32.71
CA ASN A 783 -8.09 -19.77 32.54
C ASN A 783 -6.93 -20.73 32.78
N VAL A 784 -5.85 -20.56 32.01
CA VAL A 784 -4.54 -21.16 32.29
C VAL A 784 -3.69 -20.16 33.07
N VAL A 785 -3.00 -20.61 34.11
CA VAL A 785 -2.18 -19.78 35.01
C VAL A 785 -0.76 -20.34 35.07
N GLU A 786 0.20 -19.54 34.60
CA GLU A 786 1.64 -19.84 34.58
C GLU A 786 2.38 -18.84 35.50
N ASP A 787 2.32 -19.02 36.83
CA ASP A 787 3.16 -18.23 37.74
C ASP A 787 4.64 -18.63 37.59
N THR A 788 5.47 -17.60 37.48
CA THR A 788 6.93 -17.69 37.32
C THR A 788 7.64 -16.49 38.00
N ALA A 789 6.96 -15.80 38.93
CA ALA A 789 7.38 -14.50 39.46
C ALA A 789 7.15 -14.30 40.97
N ASP A 790 6.98 -15.39 41.74
CA ASP A 790 6.53 -15.38 43.14
C ASP A 790 5.11 -14.78 43.32
N GLY A 791 4.27 -14.84 42.28
CA GLY A 791 2.90 -14.31 42.30
C GLY A 791 1.87 -15.28 42.91
N ASN A 792 0.60 -14.88 42.88
CA ASN A 792 -0.57 -15.76 43.11
C ASN A 792 -1.86 -15.11 42.57
N VAL A 793 -2.99 -15.81 42.56
CA VAL A 793 -4.33 -15.19 42.37
C VAL A 793 -4.81 -14.64 43.73
N ASP A 794 -4.45 -13.39 43.98
CA ASP A 794 -4.67 -12.65 45.22
C ASP A 794 -6.14 -12.18 45.33
N LEU A 795 -6.84 -12.59 46.39
CA LEU A 795 -8.25 -12.26 46.64
C LEU A 795 -8.40 -11.40 47.90
N GLU A 796 -8.79 -10.13 47.73
CA GLU A 796 -9.04 -9.18 48.83
C GLU A 796 -10.44 -8.56 48.70
N ALA A 797 -11.21 -8.52 49.80
CA ALA A 797 -12.56 -7.92 49.82
C ALA A 797 -13.51 -8.41 48.71
N ILE A 798 -13.52 -9.73 48.45
CA ILE A 798 -14.45 -10.37 47.51
C ILE A 798 -15.76 -10.73 48.23
N GLY A 799 -16.86 -10.10 47.83
CA GLY A 799 -18.20 -10.32 48.41
C GLY A 799 -18.76 -11.71 48.08
N SER A 800 -18.63 -12.14 46.83
CA SER A 800 -18.95 -13.50 46.38
C SER A 800 -18.20 -13.87 45.10
N GLY A 801 -18.00 -15.16 44.83
CA GLY A 801 -17.48 -15.57 43.54
C GLY A 801 -17.31 -17.07 43.29
N VAL A 802 -16.91 -17.40 42.07
CA VAL A 802 -16.57 -18.76 41.62
C VAL A 802 -15.22 -18.73 40.91
N ILE A 803 -14.32 -19.61 41.33
CA ILE A 803 -13.05 -19.94 40.67
C ILE A 803 -13.16 -21.40 40.25
N ALA A 804 -13.43 -21.66 38.97
CA ALA A 804 -13.69 -23.02 38.50
C ALA A 804 -13.23 -23.33 37.08
N ASP A 805 -12.93 -24.59 36.79
CA ASP A 805 -12.50 -25.04 35.47
C ASP A 805 -11.20 -24.32 35.01
N ASN A 806 -10.26 -24.02 35.92
CA ASN A 806 -8.97 -23.39 35.58
C ASN A 806 -7.79 -24.37 35.71
N ASP A 807 -6.75 -24.15 34.91
CA ASP A 807 -5.48 -24.88 34.94
C ASP A 807 -4.37 -24.03 35.58
N PHE A 808 -3.97 -24.38 36.80
CA PHE A 808 -2.79 -23.81 37.44
C PHE A 808 -1.58 -24.69 37.08
N GLU A 809 -0.90 -24.35 35.99
CA GLU A 809 0.22 -25.12 35.40
C GLU A 809 1.53 -24.95 36.17
N THR A 810 1.84 -23.76 36.68
CA THR A 810 3.03 -23.49 37.51
C THR A 810 2.74 -22.45 38.59
N TYR A 811 3.37 -22.60 39.77
CA TYR A 811 3.40 -21.58 40.83
C TYR A 811 4.51 -21.83 41.87
N ASP A 812 5.32 -20.80 42.16
CA ASP A 812 6.46 -20.89 43.10
C ASP A 812 6.00 -20.57 44.54
N SER A 813 5.19 -19.52 44.72
CA SER A 813 4.68 -19.12 46.04
C SER A 813 3.35 -19.80 46.40
N GLY A 814 2.41 -19.81 45.45
CA GLY A 814 1.10 -20.43 45.57
C GLY A 814 0.13 -20.01 44.48
N ALA A 815 -0.94 -20.79 44.27
CA ALA A 815 -1.86 -20.57 43.17
C ALA A 815 -2.97 -19.56 43.49
N ILE A 816 -3.61 -19.66 44.67
CA ILE A 816 -4.67 -18.76 45.13
C ILE A 816 -4.41 -18.36 46.60
N SER A 817 -4.43 -17.07 46.90
CA SER A 817 -4.32 -16.56 48.28
C SER A 817 -5.50 -15.66 48.65
N ILE A 818 -6.08 -15.90 49.83
CA ILE A 818 -7.17 -15.09 50.39
C ILE A 818 -6.61 -14.18 51.47
N ASN A 819 -6.57 -12.88 51.18
CA ASN A 819 -5.81 -11.87 51.92
C ASN A 819 -6.69 -10.78 52.56
N VAL A 820 -6.14 -10.10 53.58
CA VAL A 820 -6.86 -9.07 54.37
C VAL A 820 -6.14 -7.72 54.33
N TYR A 821 -6.62 -6.81 53.51
CA TYR A 821 -5.96 -5.53 53.28
C TYR A 821 -6.33 -4.45 54.32
N GLY A 822 -5.49 -4.33 55.34
CA GLY A 822 -5.56 -3.26 56.34
C GLY A 822 -6.68 -3.42 57.38
N SER A 823 -6.81 -2.46 58.29
CA SER A 823 -7.61 -2.61 59.52
C SER A 823 -9.13 -2.48 59.36
N ASN A 824 -9.62 -2.28 58.13
CA ASN A 824 -10.99 -1.84 57.85
C ASN A 824 -11.68 -2.60 56.71
N SER A 825 -10.99 -3.51 56.01
CA SER A 825 -11.55 -4.31 54.93
C SER A 825 -12.59 -5.29 55.48
N GLU A 826 -13.67 -5.54 54.72
CA GLU A 826 -14.53 -6.68 54.96
C GLU A 826 -13.87 -7.92 54.33
N THR A 827 -13.95 -9.06 55.01
CA THR A 827 -13.22 -10.29 54.66
C THR A 827 -13.97 -11.12 53.61
N VAL A 828 -13.22 -11.85 52.79
CA VAL A 828 -13.79 -12.80 51.82
C VAL A 828 -14.70 -13.79 52.54
N ALA A 829 -15.96 -13.87 52.09
CA ALA A 829 -17.02 -14.58 52.81
C ALA A 829 -17.70 -15.69 52.00
N ASN A 830 -17.60 -15.68 50.66
CA ASN A 830 -18.39 -16.58 49.80
C ASN A 830 -17.75 -16.82 48.41
N VAL A 831 -16.50 -17.28 48.37
CA VAL A 831 -15.84 -17.75 47.14
C VAL A 831 -15.85 -19.28 47.10
N SER A 832 -16.26 -19.84 45.97
CA SER A 832 -16.22 -21.28 45.68
C SER A 832 -15.09 -21.61 44.71
N ILE A 833 -14.14 -22.45 45.12
CA ILE A 833 -12.98 -22.88 44.33
C ILE A 833 -13.20 -24.35 43.96
N VAL A 834 -13.69 -24.66 42.76
CA VAL A 834 -14.13 -26.02 42.41
C VAL A 834 -13.74 -26.41 40.98
N ARG A 835 -13.45 -27.69 40.71
CA ARG A 835 -13.09 -28.19 39.36
C ARG A 835 -11.87 -27.49 38.72
N ASN A 836 -10.87 -27.09 39.51
CA ASN A 836 -9.58 -26.60 39.00
C ASN A 836 -8.54 -27.73 39.01
N ASN A 837 -7.55 -27.64 38.11
CA ASN A 837 -6.34 -28.47 38.13
C ASN A 837 -5.20 -27.69 38.80
N PHE A 838 -4.56 -28.29 39.80
CA PHE A 838 -3.36 -27.78 40.45
C PHE A 838 -2.20 -28.75 40.11
N ASN A 839 -1.34 -28.36 39.17
CA ASN A 839 -0.40 -29.29 38.51
C ASN A 839 1.07 -29.16 38.98
N ASP A 840 1.39 -28.18 39.82
CA ASP A 840 2.75 -27.90 40.35
C ASP A 840 2.79 -28.04 41.88
N THR A 841 3.94 -28.37 42.47
CA THR A 841 4.03 -28.83 43.87
C THR A 841 5.08 -28.12 44.73
N ASP A 842 5.82 -27.15 44.20
CA ASP A 842 6.78 -26.36 45.00
C ASP A 842 6.08 -25.30 45.91
N GLY A 843 4.83 -24.89 45.60
CA GLY A 843 4.06 -23.85 46.32
C GLY A 843 2.70 -24.30 46.94
N VAL A 844 1.97 -23.35 47.57
CA VAL A 844 0.66 -23.61 48.21
C VAL A 844 -0.50 -23.38 47.23
N GLY A 845 -1.28 -24.41 46.90
CA GLY A 845 -2.39 -24.26 45.93
C GLY A 845 -3.51 -23.33 46.43
N ILE A 846 -3.95 -23.46 47.70
CA ILE A 846 -4.95 -22.57 48.31
C ILE A 846 -4.50 -22.13 49.70
N ASP A 847 -4.14 -20.85 49.88
CA ASP A 847 -3.95 -20.24 51.20
C ASP A 847 -5.20 -19.47 51.64
N ALA A 848 -5.92 -20.04 52.61
CA ALA A 848 -7.12 -19.51 53.22
C ALA A 848 -6.88 -18.86 54.61
N GLU A 849 -5.64 -18.65 55.07
CA GLU A 849 -5.38 -18.09 56.41
C GLU A 849 -5.96 -16.68 56.64
N GLY A 850 -6.17 -15.89 55.59
CA GLY A 850 -6.82 -14.58 55.69
C GLY A 850 -8.36 -14.62 55.68
N SER A 851 -8.98 -15.78 55.42
CA SER A 851 -10.44 -15.89 55.38
C SER A 851 -11.08 -15.75 56.77
N ALA A 852 -12.27 -15.16 56.85
CA ALA A 852 -13.06 -15.09 58.08
C ALA A 852 -14.15 -16.17 58.19
N GLU A 853 -14.54 -16.75 57.06
CA GLU A 853 -15.45 -17.89 56.98
C GLU A 853 -14.76 -19.05 56.23
N ARG A 854 -15.20 -20.29 56.45
CA ARG A 854 -14.57 -21.46 55.84
C ARG A 854 -14.70 -21.41 54.31
N VAL A 855 -13.57 -21.45 53.61
CA VAL A 855 -13.54 -21.40 52.14
C VAL A 855 -14.12 -22.67 51.55
N PHE A 856 -15.00 -22.57 50.55
CA PHE A 856 -15.59 -23.72 49.88
C PHE A 856 -14.69 -24.14 48.71
N ALA A 857 -13.93 -25.23 48.85
CA ALA A 857 -12.87 -25.64 47.92
C ALA A 857 -12.92 -27.11 47.38
N PRO A 858 -14.07 -27.81 47.28
CA PRO A 858 -14.08 -29.22 46.91
C PRO A 858 -13.98 -29.45 45.39
N LEU A 859 -13.74 -30.70 45.00
CA LEU A 859 -13.70 -31.21 43.64
C LEU A 859 -12.63 -30.52 42.78
N ASN A 860 -11.45 -30.24 43.34
CA ASN A 860 -10.26 -29.86 42.58
C ASN A 860 -9.33 -31.08 42.40
N TYR A 861 -8.53 -31.08 41.34
CA TYR A 861 -7.50 -32.07 41.04
C TYR A 861 -6.13 -31.55 41.49
N TRP A 862 -5.30 -32.40 42.10
CA TRP A 862 -4.07 -32.02 42.81
C TRP A 862 -2.82 -32.72 42.24
N GLY A 863 -2.74 -32.85 40.92
CA GLY A 863 -1.63 -33.54 40.24
C GLY A 863 -1.69 -35.07 40.35
N GLU A 864 -0.63 -35.74 39.88
CA GLU A 864 -0.54 -37.22 39.93
C GLU A 864 -0.36 -37.77 41.37
N ASP A 865 0.11 -36.94 42.32
CA ASP A 865 0.35 -37.32 43.73
C ASP A 865 -0.90 -37.12 44.63
N GLY A 866 -2.00 -36.52 44.12
CA GLY A 866 -3.30 -36.42 44.80
C GLY A 866 -3.39 -35.50 46.04
N THR A 867 -2.28 -35.16 46.68
CA THR A 867 -2.22 -34.47 47.98
C THR A 867 -2.72 -33.01 47.93
N PRO A 868 -3.75 -32.63 48.71
CA PRO A 868 -4.28 -31.26 48.70
C PRO A 868 -3.34 -30.22 49.34
N SER A 869 -2.68 -29.41 48.51
CA SER A 869 -1.82 -28.31 48.96
C SER A 869 -2.65 -27.11 49.46
N VAL A 870 -3.20 -27.24 50.67
CA VAL A 870 -4.15 -26.28 51.27
C VAL A 870 -3.73 -25.83 52.66
N ARG A 871 -3.89 -24.53 52.94
CA ARG A 871 -3.53 -23.89 54.21
C ARG A 871 -4.70 -23.04 54.73
N GLY A 872 -4.92 -22.98 56.05
CA GLY A 872 -6.05 -22.25 56.66
C GLY A 872 -7.33 -23.07 56.81
N ASP A 873 -8.48 -22.40 57.02
CA ASP A 873 -9.79 -23.06 57.20
C ASP A 873 -10.55 -23.14 55.87
N ALA A 874 -10.28 -24.21 55.12
CA ALA A 874 -10.87 -24.48 53.81
C ALA A 874 -11.54 -25.86 53.77
N LEU A 875 -12.38 -26.07 52.75
CA LEU A 875 -13.25 -27.23 52.61
C LEU A 875 -12.99 -27.95 51.28
N TYR A 876 -11.99 -28.83 51.22
CA TYR A 876 -11.48 -29.40 49.97
C TYR A 876 -11.83 -30.87 49.70
N ASP A 877 -12.37 -31.61 50.69
CA ASP A 877 -12.90 -32.96 50.47
C ASP A 877 -14.36 -32.88 49.96
N PRO A 878 -14.76 -33.66 48.93
CA PRO A 878 -13.96 -34.62 48.16
C PRO A 878 -13.10 -33.96 47.07
N VAL A 879 -12.02 -34.63 46.66
CA VAL A 879 -11.10 -34.20 45.58
C VAL A 879 -11.34 -34.96 44.27
N LEU A 880 -10.93 -34.41 43.13
CA LEU A 880 -10.99 -35.12 41.84
C LEU A 880 -9.84 -36.11 41.70
N THR A 881 -10.11 -37.29 41.12
CA THR A 881 -9.11 -38.31 40.78
C THR A 881 -8.64 -38.25 39.32
N THR A 882 -9.20 -37.32 38.53
CA THR A 882 -8.76 -37.00 37.16
C THR A 882 -8.88 -35.50 36.91
N PRO A 883 -8.07 -34.91 36.01
CA PRO A 883 -8.21 -33.52 35.58
C PRO A 883 -9.64 -33.12 35.21
N TYR A 884 -10.03 -31.87 35.47
CA TYR A 884 -11.43 -31.42 35.41
C TYR A 884 -12.09 -31.53 34.02
N GLU A 885 -11.31 -31.55 32.94
CA GLU A 885 -11.77 -31.73 31.56
C GLU A 885 -12.16 -33.19 31.26
N GLN A 886 -11.78 -34.12 32.13
CA GLN A 886 -12.15 -35.54 32.10
C GLN A 886 -13.35 -35.86 33.02
N ALA A 887 -13.76 -34.90 33.85
CA ALA A 887 -14.95 -34.97 34.70
C ALA A 887 -16.20 -34.40 34.00
N ASP A 888 -17.39 -34.75 34.48
CA ASP A 888 -18.64 -34.12 34.03
C ASP A 888 -18.71 -32.65 34.46
N THR A 889 -19.31 -31.80 33.63
CA THR A 889 -19.46 -30.36 33.91
C THR A 889 -20.60 -30.04 34.89
N ASP A 890 -21.50 -30.99 35.12
CA ASP A 890 -22.51 -30.94 36.17
C ASP A 890 -21.98 -31.61 37.44
N VAL A 891 -21.89 -30.84 38.52
CA VAL A 891 -21.36 -31.28 39.83
C VAL A 891 -22.15 -32.45 40.42
N GLU A 892 -23.47 -32.56 40.15
CA GLU A 892 -24.27 -33.72 40.58
C GLU A 892 -23.98 -35.00 39.75
N SER A 893 -23.30 -34.85 38.60
CA SER A 893 -23.00 -35.92 37.65
C SER A 893 -21.55 -36.47 37.73
N ILE A 894 -20.59 -35.72 38.29
CA ILE A 894 -19.18 -36.16 38.44
C ILE A 894 -19.07 -37.48 39.22
N ARG A 895 -18.25 -38.41 38.74
CA ARG A 895 -17.95 -39.70 39.43
C ARG A 895 -16.47 -39.93 39.72
N ASN A 896 -15.55 -39.23 39.04
CA ASN A 896 -14.11 -39.34 39.24
C ASN A 896 -13.65 -38.50 40.45
N TYR A 897 -14.12 -38.85 41.65
CA TYR A 897 -13.74 -38.18 42.89
C TYR A 897 -13.44 -39.17 44.01
N GLY A 898 -12.70 -38.70 45.02
CA GLY A 898 -12.31 -39.46 46.20
C GLY A 898 -12.32 -38.59 47.45
N SER A 899 -12.22 -39.22 48.61
CA SER A 899 -11.93 -38.52 49.86
C SER A 899 -10.44 -38.60 50.16
N TYR A 900 -9.91 -37.53 50.73
CA TYR A 900 -8.54 -37.49 51.22
C TYR A 900 -8.48 -37.99 52.67
N ILE A 901 -7.44 -38.78 52.98
CA ILE A 901 -7.18 -39.33 54.30
C ILE A 901 -5.66 -39.23 54.59
N GLU A 902 -5.32 -38.51 55.65
CA GLU A 902 -3.98 -38.42 56.24
C GLU A 902 -3.77 -39.63 57.17
N LEU A 903 -2.70 -40.42 56.99
CA LEU A 903 -2.39 -41.59 57.83
C LEU A 903 -1.15 -41.33 58.71
N ASP A 904 -1.40 -40.94 59.96
CA ASP A 904 -0.38 -40.73 61.00
C ASP A 904 0.37 -42.03 61.36
N SER A 905 1.69 -41.98 61.59
CA SER A 905 2.49 -43.14 62.02
C SER A 905 2.46 -43.42 63.54
N ASP A 906 1.53 -42.81 64.28
CA ASP A 906 1.50 -42.85 65.75
C ASP A 906 1.23 -44.26 66.34
N GLY A 907 0.57 -45.11 65.55
CA GLY A 907 0.34 -46.52 65.83
C GLY A 907 -1.12 -46.94 65.96
N GLU A 908 -2.09 -46.01 65.85
CA GLU A 908 -3.50 -46.39 65.66
C GLU A 908 -3.77 -46.81 64.20
N ALA A 909 -4.86 -47.53 63.97
CA ALA A 909 -5.20 -48.11 62.66
C ALA A 909 -6.50 -47.51 62.14
N VAL A 910 -6.47 -46.97 60.92
CA VAL A 910 -7.60 -46.24 60.34
C VAL A 910 -8.55 -47.21 59.66
N ALA A 911 -9.83 -47.16 60.02
CA ALA A 911 -10.85 -48.09 59.53
C ALA A 911 -11.68 -47.42 58.43
N VAL A 912 -11.27 -47.59 57.17
CA VAL A 912 -11.89 -46.97 55.99
C VAL A 912 -13.14 -47.75 55.57
N GLY A 913 -14.32 -47.19 55.87
CA GLY A 913 -15.62 -47.70 55.50
C GLY A 913 -16.19 -47.08 54.23
N PHE A 914 -16.65 -47.90 53.29
CA PHE A 914 -17.14 -47.44 52.00
C PHE A 914 -18.67 -47.18 51.99
N SER A 915 -19.09 -45.97 51.63
CA SER A 915 -20.53 -45.61 51.56
C SER A 915 -21.26 -46.07 50.29
N ALA A 916 -20.51 -46.39 49.25
CA ALA A 916 -20.93 -47.03 48.02
C ALA A 916 -19.97 -48.22 47.76
N ALA A 917 -20.24 -49.07 46.77
CA ALA A 917 -19.24 -50.04 46.34
C ALA A 917 -18.21 -49.30 45.47
N PRO A 918 -16.92 -49.23 45.84
CA PRO A 918 -15.90 -48.63 44.98
C PRO A 918 -15.71 -49.49 43.71
N ASP A 919 -15.37 -48.85 42.58
CA ASP A 919 -14.98 -49.58 41.37
C ASP A 919 -13.49 -49.94 41.42
N GLY A 920 -13.14 -51.05 40.78
CA GLY A 920 -11.79 -51.64 40.83
C GLY A 920 -11.55 -52.60 42.00
N THR A 921 -10.30 -53.06 42.08
CA THR A 921 -9.78 -53.97 43.10
C THR A 921 -9.03 -53.24 44.21
N ALA A 922 -8.70 -53.92 45.31
CA ALA A 922 -7.94 -53.34 46.42
C ALA A 922 -6.62 -52.68 45.99
N SER A 923 -5.92 -53.25 44.99
CA SER A 923 -4.70 -52.66 44.43
C SER A 923 -4.92 -51.50 43.44
N GLU A 924 -6.17 -51.22 43.05
CA GLU A 924 -6.56 -50.03 42.28
C GLU A 924 -7.09 -48.94 43.23
N ILE A 925 -7.88 -49.31 44.24
CA ILE A 925 -8.48 -48.40 45.25
C ILE A 925 -7.43 -47.85 46.22
N PHE A 926 -6.47 -48.69 46.66
CA PHE A 926 -5.38 -48.31 47.55
C PHE A 926 -4.04 -48.33 46.80
N SER A 927 -4.02 -47.86 45.54
CA SER A 927 -2.84 -47.95 44.67
C SER A 927 -1.62 -47.13 45.13
N GLU A 928 -1.84 -46.19 46.06
CA GLU A 928 -0.83 -45.38 46.74
C GLU A 928 -0.19 -46.11 47.95
N LEU A 929 -0.81 -47.19 48.46
CA LEU A 929 -0.37 -47.93 49.66
C LEU A 929 0.23 -49.31 49.34
N ASP A 930 1.22 -49.73 50.14
CA ASP A 930 1.68 -51.13 50.17
C ASP A 930 0.69 -52.00 50.97
N ILE A 931 -0.37 -52.50 50.33
CA ILE A 931 -1.43 -53.27 51.01
C ILE A 931 -0.98 -54.64 51.58
N GLU A 932 0.12 -55.24 51.07
CA GLU A 932 0.56 -56.60 51.46
C GLU A 932 1.04 -56.60 52.93
N GLY A 933 0.22 -57.13 53.83
CA GLY A 933 0.46 -57.17 55.28
C GLY A 933 0.10 -55.91 56.06
N ASN A 934 -0.51 -54.90 55.40
CA ASN A 934 -0.93 -53.63 56.03
C ASN A 934 -2.44 -53.37 55.97
N ALA A 935 -3.17 -53.95 55.01
CA ALA A 935 -4.63 -53.79 54.86
C ALA A 935 -5.38 -55.07 55.29
N PHE A 936 -6.43 -54.91 56.11
CA PHE A 936 -7.21 -56.01 56.67
C PHE A 936 -8.72 -55.76 56.66
N THR A 937 -9.51 -56.73 56.22
CA THR A 937 -10.94 -56.78 56.59
C THR A 937 -11.10 -57.49 57.94
N TYR A 938 -12.30 -57.45 58.53
CA TYR A 938 -12.60 -58.20 59.74
C TYR A 938 -13.92 -58.97 59.61
N GLU A 939 -13.86 -60.28 59.83
CA GLU A 939 -14.99 -61.20 59.74
C GLU A 939 -15.32 -61.86 61.10
N ASN A 940 -16.61 -61.87 61.44
CA ASN A 940 -17.07 -62.22 62.79
C ASN A 940 -16.89 -63.72 63.06
N GLY A 941 -15.88 -64.03 63.88
CA GLY A 941 -15.55 -65.38 64.31
C GLY A 941 -14.43 -66.07 63.53
N GLU A 942 -13.98 -65.51 62.40
CA GLU A 942 -12.78 -65.97 61.69
C GLU A 942 -11.58 -65.04 62.02
N GLY A 943 -11.80 -63.72 62.11
CA GLY A 943 -10.84 -62.74 62.65
C GLY A 943 -10.58 -61.56 61.72
N TYR A 944 -9.41 -60.94 61.85
CA TYR A 944 -8.87 -60.09 60.79
C TYR A 944 -8.38 -60.99 59.64
N GLU A 945 -8.78 -60.69 58.41
CA GLU A 945 -8.25 -61.32 57.21
C GLU A 945 -7.45 -60.29 56.40
N GLU A 946 -6.33 -60.73 55.82
CA GLU A 946 -5.40 -59.89 55.05
C GLU A 946 -5.97 -59.67 53.64
N VAL A 947 -6.00 -58.43 53.16
CA VAL A 947 -6.60 -58.05 51.86
C VAL A 947 -5.68 -58.50 50.72
N ASP A 948 -6.19 -59.34 49.82
CA ASP A 948 -5.48 -59.74 48.59
C ASP A 948 -5.64 -58.65 47.52
N ALA A 949 -4.60 -58.44 46.69
CA ALA A 949 -4.57 -57.35 45.70
C ALA A 949 -5.70 -57.38 44.64
N ASP A 950 -6.30 -58.54 44.40
CA ASP A 950 -7.41 -58.79 43.47
C ASP A 950 -8.81 -58.63 44.14
N ASP A 951 -8.91 -58.34 45.44
CA ASP A 951 -10.19 -58.26 46.18
C ASP A 951 -11.03 -57.02 45.80
N THR A 952 -12.36 -57.09 46.01
CA THR A 952 -13.32 -56.03 45.63
C THR A 952 -14.36 -55.81 46.73
N PHE A 953 -14.64 -54.54 47.08
CA PHE A 953 -15.48 -54.18 48.23
C PHE A 953 -16.92 -53.78 47.84
N SER A 954 -17.81 -53.78 48.83
CA SER A 954 -19.22 -53.40 48.75
C SER A 954 -19.56 -52.20 49.65
N ALA A 955 -20.71 -51.57 49.39
CA ALA A 955 -21.22 -50.50 50.25
C ALA A 955 -21.53 -51.03 51.67
N GLY A 956 -20.85 -50.49 52.68
CA GLY A 956 -20.90 -50.90 54.08
C GLY A 956 -19.68 -51.68 54.57
N ASP A 957 -18.83 -52.17 53.66
CA ASP A 957 -17.58 -52.87 53.99
C ASP A 957 -16.57 -51.89 54.62
N VAL A 958 -15.67 -52.43 55.46
CA VAL A 958 -14.62 -51.67 56.14
C VAL A 958 -13.26 -52.36 55.94
N VAL A 959 -12.26 -51.58 55.53
CA VAL A 959 -10.85 -51.99 55.47
C VAL A 959 -10.07 -51.24 56.55
N VAL A 960 -9.44 -51.99 57.45
CA VAL A 960 -8.52 -51.47 58.47
C VAL A 960 -7.13 -51.39 57.88
N ILE A 961 -6.60 -50.17 57.79
CA ILE A 961 -5.25 -49.88 57.31
C ILE A 961 -4.37 -49.70 58.53
N THR A 962 -3.44 -50.64 58.75
CA THR A 962 -2.47 -50.60 59.85
C THR A 962 -1.16 -50.02 59.36
N ASN A 963 -0.86 -48.78 59.77
CA ASN A 963 0.16 -47.96 59.10
C ASN A 963 1.63 -48.38 59.35
N ASN A 964 1.87 -49.33 60.26
CA ASN A 964 3.16 -50.00 60.56
C ASN A 964 4.43 -49.12 60.76
N GLY A 965 4.29 -47.80 60.84
CA GLY A 965 5.37 -46.83 61.09
C GLY A 965 5.83 -46.04 59.85
N ILE A 966 4.93 -45.76 58.91
CA ILE A 966 5.15 -44.91 57.73
C ILE A 966 4.15 -43.74 57.81
N ASP A 967 4.57 -42.49 57.61
CA ASP A 967 3.62 -41.38 57.42
C ASP A 967 3.29 -41.31 55.92
N GLU A 968 2.04 -41.54 55.52
CA GLU A 968 1.61 -41.62 54.12
C GLU A 968 0.23 -40.94 53.92
N ASP A 969 0.10 -40.22 52.81
CA ASP A 969 -1.10 -39.46 52.39
C ASP A 969 -1.83 -40.25 51.29
N VAL A 970 -3.17 -40.35 51.37
CA VAL A 970 -3.94 -41.20 50.44
C VAL A 970 -5.23 -40.54 49.96
N VAL A 971 -5.48 -40.60 48.65
CA VAL A 971 -6.79 -40.29 48.05
C VAL A 971 -7.56 -41.59 47.83
N VAL A 972 -8.54 -41.88 48.69
CA VAL A 972 -9.42 -43.05 48.53
C VAL A 972 -10.50 -42.72 47.49
N PRO A 973 -10.53 -43.36 46.31
CA PRO A 973 -11.54 -43.10 45.29
C PRO A 973 -12.92 -43.61 45.74
N ILE A 974 -13.97 -42.84 45.46
CA ILE A 974 -15.36 -43.16 45.85
C ILE A 974 -16.24 -43.12 44.61
N ASP A 975 -16.31 -44.25 43.89
CA ASP A 975 -17.29 -44.36 42.82
C ASP A 975 -18.72 -44.27 43.36
N THR A 976 -19.56 -43.58 42.60
CA THR A 976 -21.00 -43.43 42.86
C THR A 976 -21.84 -43.80 41.63
N ALA A 977 -21.40 -44.77 40.82
CA ALA A 977 -22.07 -45.25 39.60
C ALA A 977 -23.36 -46.08 39.86
N VAL A 978 -24.37 -45.45 40.47
CA VAL A 978 -25.73 -45.98 40.56
C VAL A 978 -26.73 -44.91 40.09
N GLU A 979 -27.81 -45.30 39.38
CA GLU A 979 -28.90 -44.39 38.95
C GLU A 979 -29.80 -43.90 40.12
N SER A 980 -29.22 -43.69 41.30
CA SER A 980 -29.88 -43.22 42.53
C SER A 980 -28.84 -42.54 43.42
N GLU A 981 -29.26 -41.47 44.12
CA GLU A 981 -28.51 -40.77 45.18
C GLU A 981 -27.57 -41.73 45.93
N ALA A 982 -26.27 -41.40 46.01
CA ALA A 982 -25.19 -42.31 46.43
C ALA A 982 -25.64 -43.21 47.58
N ALA A 983 -25.66 -44.51 47.32
CA ALA A 983 -26.55 -45.43 47.98
C ALA A 983 -26.09 -45.78 49.40
N GLN A 984 -26.25 -44.83 50.34
CA GLN A 984 -26.00 -44.99 51.77
C GLN A 984 -26.47 -46.39 52.19
N PRO A 985 -25.68 -47.17 52.95
CA PRO A 985 -26.04 -48.52 53.34
C PRO A 985 -27.36 -48.51 54.13
N THR A 986 -28.48 -48.72 53.42
CA THR A 986 -29.82 -48.72 54.01
C THR A 986 -30.02 -49.87 54.98
N SER A 987 -29.13 -50.87 54.89
CA SER A 987 -28.86 -51.78 55.98
C SER A 987 -27.45 -52.39 55.92
N VAL A 988 -26.87 -52.67 57.09
CA VAL A 988 -25.62 -53.45 57.24
C VAL A 988 -25.92 -54.75 57.99
N GLU A 989 -25.42 -55.88 57.50
CA GLU A 989 -25.58 -57.18 58.17
C GLU A 989 -24.59 -57.32 59.34
N VAL A 990 -25.01 -57.99 60.41
CA VAL A 990 -24.24 -58.24 61.64
C VAL A 990 -24.56 -59.63 62.21
N GLU A 991 -23.54 -60.31 62.73
CA GLU A 991 -23.68 -61.60 63.42
C GLU A 991 -23.51 -61.45 64.95
N ASN A 992 -23.92 -62.49 65.71
CA ASN A 992 -23.77 -62.55 67.17
C ASN A 992 -22.29 -62.63 67.59
N GLY A 993 -21.63 -61.48 67.75
CA GLY A 993 -20.24 -61.36 68.15
C GLY A 993 -19.75 -59.92 68.00
N TRP A 994 -18.45 -59.75 67.86
CA TRP A 994 -17.87 -58.49 67.41
C TRP A 994 -18.02 -58.40 65.89
N ASN A 995 -18.43 -57.23 65.39
CA ASN A 995 -18.50 -56.89 63.98
C ASN A 995 -17.80 -55.54 63.81
N LEU A 996 -17.11 -55.35 62.69
CA LEU A 996 -16.55 -54.05 62.28
C LEU A 996 -17.33 -53.58 61.05
N VAL A 997 -17.95 -52.42 61.15
CA VAL A 997 -18.95 -51.97 60.16
C VAL A 997 -18.99 -50.45 60.04
N ALA A 998 -19.28 -49.94 58.84
CA ALA A 998 -19.42 -48.50 58.59
C ALA A 998 -20.74 -47.98 59.19
N THR A 999 -20.73 -47.59 60.47
CA THR A 999 -21.95 -47.28 61.26
C THR A 999 -21.81 -46.04 62.16
N GLY A 1000 -21.22 -44.98 61.64
CA GLY A 1000 -20.90 -43.74 62.35
C GLY A 1000 -22.07 -42.93 62.97
N ALA A 1001 -21.74 -42.05 63.92
CA ALA A 1001 -22.58 -41.02 64.57
C ALA A 1001 -24.08 -41.32 64.80
N ALA A 1002 -24.42 -42.54 65.22
CA ALA A 1002 -25.54 -42.66 66.13
C ALA A 1002 -25.27 -41.79 67.36
N ASN A 1003 -26.25 -40.98 67.79
CA ASN A 1003 -26.15 -40.25 69.05
C ASN A 1003 -26.28 -41.19 70.26
N ASP A 1004 -26.75 -42.42 70.02
CA ASP A 1004 -26.83 -43.56 70.95
C ASP A 1004 -26.96 -44.83 70.06
N VAL A 1005 -25.88 -45.60 69.85
CA VAL A 1005 -25.93 -46.82 68.99
C VAL A 1005 -26.85 -47.88 69.60
N ASP A 1006 -26.91 -47.93 70.93
CA ASP A 1006 -27.68 -48.88 71.72
C ASP A 1006 -29.22 -48.81 71.48
N GLU A 1007 -29.75 -47.74 70.86
CA GLU A 1007 -31.18 -47.65 70.48
C GLU A 1007 -31.53 -48.31 69.12
N ILE A 1008 -30.54 -48.80 68.35
CA ILE A 1008 -30.76 -49.38 67.01
C ILE A 1008 -31.31 -50.84 67.09
N PRO A 1009 -32.48 -51.16 66.50
CA PRO A 1009 -33.13 -52.47 66.67
C PRO A 1009 -32.68 -53.52 65.64
N VAL A 1010 -31.79 -54.44 66.04
CA VAL A 1010 -31.30 -55.55 65.20
C VAL A 1010 -32.37 -56.64 64.97
N ALA A 1011 -32.35 -57.29 63.81
CA ALA A 1011 -33.17 -58.45 63.52
C ALA A 1011 -32.73 -59.70 64.33
N LEU A 1012 -33.63 -60.21 65.19
CA LEU A 1012 -33.35 -61.32 66.11
C LEU A 1012 -33.04 -62.67 65.43
N GLY A 1013 -31.79 -63.13 65.46
CA GLY A 1013 -31.52 -64.57 65.34
C GLY A 1013 -30.14 -65.08 64.89
N GLY A 1014 -29.02 -64.51 65.35
CA GLY A 1014 -27.68 -65.02 65.03
C GLY A 1014 -27.05 -64.38 63.79
N THR A 1015 -27.90 -64.00 62.83
CA THR A 1015 -27.60 -63.15 61.66
C THR A 1015 -28.73 -62.13 61.57
N GLY A 1016 -28.42 -60.84 61.46
CA GLY A 1016 -29.43 -59.79 61.39
C GLY A 1016 -28.93 -58.54 60.69
N SER A 1017 -29.82 -57.59 60.45
CA SER A 1017 -29.53 -56.36 59.70
C SER A 1017 -29.88 -55.14 60.52
N ILE A 1018 -29.00 -54.14 60.56
CA ILE A 1018 -29.20 -52.79 61.12
C ILE A 1018 -29.82 -51.92 60.02
N THR A 1019 -30.94 -51.22 60.25
CA THR A 1019 -31.71 -50.59 59.15
C THR A 1019 -32.12 -49.12 59.40
N ASP A 1020 -31.19 -48.18 59.49
CA ASP A 1020 -31.48 -46.73 59.44
C ASP A 1020 -30.28 -45.91 58.90
N SER A 1021 -30.31 -45.47 57.63
CA SER A 1021 -29.15 -44.89 56.95
C SER A 1021 -28.71 -43.51 57.46
N ALA A 1022 -29.56 -42.82 58.23
CA ALA A 1022 -29.25 -41.50 58.78
C ALA A 1022 -28.47 -41.54 60.11
N VAL A 1023 -28.05 -42.73 60.53
CA VAL A 1023 -27.54 -43.06 61.88
C VAL A 1023 -26.28 -43.94 61.79
N LEU A 1024 -25.61 -43.94 60.62
CA LEU A 1024 -24.51 -44.85 60.24
C LEU A 1024 -23.30 -44.11 59.59
N GLN A 1025 -23.17 -42.80 59.80
CA GLN A 1025 -22.08 -41.88 59.39
C GLN A 1025 -22.06 -40.74 60.45
N ALA A 1026 -21.02 -40.17 61.09
CA ALA A 1026 -19.54 -40.20 61.21
C ALA A 1026 -18.64 -40.63 60.06
N GLN A 1027 -17.87 -39.65 59.60
CA GLN A 1027 -16.57 -39.77 58.92
C GLN A 1027 -15.43 -39.86 59.95
N PRO A 1028 -14.19 -40.18 59.53
CA PRO A 1028 -12.98 -39.89 60.30
C PRO A 1028 -12.81 -38.38 60.58
N GLU A 1029 -11.82 -37.98 61.39
CA GLU A 1029 -11.36 -36.59 61.41
C GLU A 1029 -10.56 -36.29 60.11
N GLN A 1030 -11.28 -36.13 59.01
CA GLN A 1030 -10.71 -35.82 57.70
C GLN A 1030 -10.30 -34.33 57.60
N PRO A 1031 -9.03 -34.03 57.28
CA PRO A 1031 -8.60 -32.69 56.91
C PRO A 1031 -9.47 -32.11 55.79
N GLY A 1032 -9.92 -30.85 55.94
CA GLY A 1032 -10.70 -30.16 54.92
C GLY A 1032 -12.13 -30.66 54.66
N ALA A 1033 -12.67 -31.62 55.43
CA ALA A 1033 -14.02 -32.15 55.17
C ALA A 1033 -15.16 -31.36 55.84
N PRO A 1034 -16.38 -31.41 55.27
CA PRO A 1034 -17.62 -31.11 55.99
C PRO A 1034 -18.12 -32.35 56.74
N ASN A 1035 -18.96 -32.14 57.77
CA ASN A 1035 -19.81 -33.20 58.31
C ASN A 1035 -20.87 -33.57 57.24
N ALA A 1036 -20.61 -34.62 56.46
CA ALA A 1036 -21.18 -34.87 55.15
C ALA A 1036 -21.91 -36.22 55.02
N ARG A 1037 -22.50 -36.44 53.83
CA ARG A 1037 -23.24 -37.66 53.44
C ARG A 1037 -22.48 -38.57 52.48
N PHE A 1038 -21.41 -38.04 51.89
CA PHE A 1038 -20.59 -38.63 50.84
C PHE A 1038 -19.14 -38.53 51.33
N GLY A 1039 -18.33 -39.56 51.11
CA GLY A 1039 -16.97 -39.63 51.62
C GLY A 1039 -16.52 -41.07 51.93
N ALA A 1040 -15.35 -41.18 52.56
CA ALA A 1040 -14.97 -42.33 53.37
C ALA A 1040 -15.54 -42.18 54.80
N PHE A 1041 -15.87 -43.28 55.45
CA PHE A 1041 -16.50 -43.28 56.78
C PHE A 1041 -15.67 -44.10 57.78
N ASP A 1042 -15.80 -43.82 59.08
CA ASP A 1042 -15.02 -44.54 60.10
C ASP A 1042 -15.69 -45.87 60.50
N GLY A 1043 -14.86 -46.92 60.63
CA GLY A 1043 -15.28 -48.27 60.95
C GLY A 1043 -15.57 -48.46 62.43
N THR A 1044 -16.84 -48.63 62.78
CA THR A 1044 -17.27 -48.78 64.18
C THR A 1044 -17.28 -50.25 64.61
N TRP A 1045 -16.72 -50.53 65.79
CA TRP A 1045 -16.79 -51.84 66.44
C TRP A 1045 -18.12 -52.03 67.18
N LEU A 1046 -18.95 -52.98 66.71
CA LEU A 1046 -20.24 -53.33 67.30
C LEU A 1046 -20.24 -54.73 67.91
N LEU A 1047 -20.52 -54.83 69.21
CA LEU A 1047 -20.82 -56.10 69.87
C LEU A 1047 -22.32 -56.36 69.82
N VAL A 1048 -22.75 -57.40 69.10
CA VAL A 1048 -24.15 -57.84 69.05
C VAL A 1048 -24.35 -59.04 69.98
N ASP A 1049 -25.15 -58.83 71.02
CA ASP A 1049 -25.41 -59.85 72.04
C ASP A 1049 -26.39 -60.95 71.56
N GLY A 1050 -26.39 -62.09 72.27
CA GLY A 1050 -27.27 -63.23 71.99
C GLY A 1050 -28.78 -62.99 72.18
N SER A 1051 -29.20 -61.78 72.56
CA SER A 1051 -30.58 -61.32 72.65
C SER A 1051 -30.93 -60.18 71.67
N GLY A 1052 -29.98 -59.71 70.87
CA GLY A 1052 -30.16 -58.63 69.88
C GLY A 1052 -29.99 -57.21 70.44
N GLU A 1053 -29.33 -57.07 71.59
CA GLU A 1053 -28.90 -55.78 72.16
C GLU A 1053 -27.50 -55.45 71.59
N ILE A 1054 -27.26 -54.21 71.15
CA ILE A 1054 -25.95 -53.73 70.66
C ILE A 1054 -25.20 -53.08 71.82
N ALA A 1055 -23.86 -53.11 71.81
CA ALA A 1055 -23.03 -52.20 72.58
C ALA A 1055 -21.79 -51.76 71.79
N THR A 1056 -21.50 -50.45 71.78
CA THR A 1056 -20.19 -49.90 71.37
C THR A 1056 -19.23 -49.87 72.56
N GLY A 1057 -18.17 -50.69 72.51
CA GLY A 1057 -17.41 -51.08 73.71
C GLY A 1057 -16.18 -50.25 74.05
N TYR A 1058 -16.36 -49.04 74.60
CA TYR A 1058 -15.33 -48.39 75.43
C TYR A 1058 -15.90 -47.99 76.80
N ALA A 1059 -15.10 -48.15 77.84
CA ALA A 1059 -15.23 -47.35 79.07
C ALA A 1059 -14.25 -46.17 78.97
N GLU A 1060 -14.62 -44.99 79.53
CA GLU A 1060 -13.90 -43.70 79.37
C GLU A 1060 -12.37 -43.72 79.67
N ASP A 1061 -11.85 -44.78 80.29
CA ASP A 1061 -10.44 -44.90 80.75
C ASP A 1061 -9.67 -46.11 80.14
N GLN A 1062 -10.24 -46.96 79.26
CA GLN A 1062 -9.62 -48.25 78.84
C GLN A 1062 -8.97 -48.19 77.45
N SER A 1063 -7.70 -48.60 77.34
CA SER A 1063 -6.97 -48.62 76.06
C SER A 1063 -7.27 -49.85 75.19
N PRO A 1064 -7.15 -49.78 73.85
CA PRO A 1064 -7.28 -50.94 72.96
C PRO A 1064 -6.33 -52.09 73.32
N SER A 1065 -5.13 -51.77 73.80
CA SER A 1065 -4.13 -52.77 74.22
C SER A 1065 -4.56 -53.57 75.47
N GLU A 1066 -5.21 -52.92 76.43
CA GLU A 1066 -5.76 -53.60 77.62
C GLU A 1066 -7.00 -54.42 77.27
N TYR A 1067 -7.81 -53.95 76.32
CA TYR A 1067 -8.96 -54.70 75.80
C TYR A 1067 -8.55 -56.03 75.14
N TYR A 1068 -7.49 -56.00 74.31
CA TYR A 1068 -6.92 -57.18 73.67
C TYR A 1068 -6.35 -58.21 74.68
N GLU A 1069 -5.69 -57.74 75.77
CA GLU A 1069 -5.17 -58.65 76.81
C GLU A 1069 -6.28 -59.34 77.64
N GLU A 1070 -7.41 -58.68 77.93
CA GLU A 1070 -8.50 -59.28 78.70
C GLU A 1070 -9.22 -60.42 77.94
N LEU A 1071 -9.38 -60.30 76.62
CA LEU A 1071 -10.19 -61.23 75.81
C LEU A 1071 -9.53 -62.60 75.57
N LEU A 1072 -8.19 -62.66 75.54
CA LEU A 1072 -7.44 -63.86 75.13
C LEU A 1072 -6.90 -64.74 76.28
N LEU A 1073 -7.00 -64.31 77.55
CA LEU A 1073 -6.22 -64.89 78.65
C LEU A 1073 -7.01 -65.55 79.81
N THR A 1074 -8.31 -65.86 79.62
CA THR A 1074 -9.10 -66.68 80.59
C THR A 1074 -9.98 -67.72 79.87
N ASP A 1075 -10.05 -69.01 80.24
CA ASP A 1075 -9.45 -69.74 81.38
C ASP A 1075 -9.30 -71.28 81.16
N GLY A 1076 -8.07 -71.81 81.19
CA GLY A 1076 -7.71 -73.22 81.54
C GLY A 1076 -7.99 -74.37 80.53
N PRO A 1077 -7.21 -75.50 80.54
CA PRO A 1077 -6.74 -76.18 81.75
C PRO A 1077 -5.29 -76.75 81.75
N THR A 1078 -4.89 -77.33 82.89
CA THR A 1078 -3.55 -77.89 83.19
C THR A 1078 -3.18 -79.20 82.48
N ILE A 1079 -1.87 -79.36 82.19
CA ILE A 1079 -1.18 -80.67 82.05
C ILE A 1079 -0.04 -80.73 83.09
N ASP A 1080 0.19 -81.91 83.66
CA ASP A 1080 1.24 -82.24 84.66
C ASP A 1080 1.73 -83.68 84.40
N VAL A 1081 2.77 -84.15 85.11
CA VAL A 1081 3.32 -85.54 85.16
C VAL A 1081 4.17 -85.95 83.93
N GLU A 1082 5.38 -86.54 84.04
CA GLU A 1082 6.36 -86.73 85.15
C GLU A 1082 7.74 -87.14 84.55
N ASP A 1083 8.81 -86.93 85.32
CA ASP A 1083 9.99 -87.82 85.48
C ASP A 1083 10.59 -87.44 86.86
N ASP A 1084 11.13 -88.31 87.72
CA ASP A 1084 11.68 -89.67 87.54
C ASP A 1084 11.49 -90.49 88.86
N ASP A 1085 11.95 -91.75 88.87
CA ASP A 1085 12.10 -92.70 90.00
C ASP A 1085 10.87 -93.52 90.51
N ASN A 1086 10.71 -94.70 89.88
CA ASN A 1086 10.46 -96.04 90.50
C ASN A 1086 9.01 -96.57 90.74
#